data_AF-A0A496DZH7-F1
#
_entry.id   AF-A0A496DZH7-F1
#
_cell.length_a   1.000
_cell.length_b   1.000
_cell.length_c   1.000
_cell.angle_alpha   90.00
_cell.angle_beta   90.00
_cell.angle_gamma   90.00
#
_symmetry.space_group_name_H-M   'P 1'
#
loop_
_entity.id
_entity.type
_entity.pdbx_description
1 polymer ?
#
loop_
_entity_poly.entity_id
_entity_poly.type
_entity_poly.pdbx_seq_one_letter_code
_entity_poly.pdbx_strand_id
1 'polypeptide(L)'
;MSKRGAYVYQQIEQSTAEWTADSTIYPPSLWLFERLANGNLNMKFSDGIHTYSELPLMMQDIKVRIKTNTDTEYVLEITSAEGTITTPNLRDHYDDTNIRNLVTGLRTDVDKLKPVVTSTPSNGQITITPDKAKNDDPDVSITLETKGDKDKSLMADGNYRKLPVYGKNLLLGSGKEVSNSNYNIANYWLAEQIPEGTQVTVTIWGELGEDVTSFALYNSGGGASAGVPIPLLVPVNGKASITFNWNIHDSSSVVSNTHLAIFTYPFGGAHADISTIYKIKLEYGDISTEWTPAWEDIPDIEERYAYGVEWDMASSSPDGKRVGNMQLHRELPVQSKIRGCVLDNSGGVKKYLGASSWSQEDMSIDYLLEAIMAEMDRFWIRFYIKGLKFGCMMSDTPMPGYTYINKRYMSAFEGGIDRPSMTLLSAYGVGSTNVNRRGGDNTADWDGTYRSLLGRPVTNLTRDQFRQAARKRGSGWEMYTYNAHKILFWLFAVEYATLDSQKPFNAQKDANGFAQGGLGPGPTQMTDWINFNNANPLIPCGYTNEFGNGSGEKAYVVKNASGGTHATLMANRYRGIENPFGHIWKYTDGANIQVTTGDAGLSILWTTDDPSNFSDTSYTGYNKKGNICRTNGYAKKMLLGEDGDIVATEIGGSSSTYWCDYYYTYTSANRMQVVLVGGYAGDGSRAGLAGVTTADAPSAAYRYFGSRLCFFPEFRKTSA
;
A
#
# COMPACT_ATOMS: atom_id res chain seq x y z
N MET A 1 49.03 3.80 51.92
CA MET A 1 48.49 3.58 50.56
C MET A 1 47.47 2.46 50.59
N SER A 2 46.17 2.82 50.55
CA SER A 2 45.06 1.88 50.37
C SER A 2 44.49 2.12 48.96
N LYS A 3 44.45 1.07 48.12
CA LYS A 3 44.01 1.07 46.72
C LYS A 3 42.49 1.22 46.59
N ARG A 4 41.95 2.41 46.85
CA ARG A 4 40.54 2.74 46.56
C ARG A 4 40.48 3.99 45.69
N GLY A 5 40.33 3.79 44.37
CA GLY A 5 40.14 4.88 43.42
C GLY A 5 38.68 5.33 43.42
N ALA A 6 38.44 6.63 43.57
CA ALA A 6 37.17 7.27 43.23
C ALA A 6 37.27 7.80 41.79
N TYR A 7 36.21 7.64 41.00
CA TYR A 7 36.14 8.14 39.63
C TYR A 7 35.14 9.30 39.59
N VAL A 8 35.56 10.43 39.01
CA VAL A 8 34.70 11.58 38.73
C VAL A 8 34.22 11.42 37.29
N TYR A 9 32.90 11.40 37.08
CA TYR A 9 32.33 11.46 35.73
C TYR A 9 31.73 12.85 35.53
N GLN A 10 32.13 13.49 34.43
CA GLN A 10 31.60 14.78 34.01
C GLN A 10 31.03 14.60 32.61
N GLN A 11 29.71 14.71 32.47
CA GLN A 11 29.05 14.75 31.17
C GLN A 11 29.11 16.20 30.66
N ILE A 12 29.90 16.42 29.62
CA ILE A 12 29.95 17.70 28.89
C ILE A 12 29.16 17.48 27.60
N GLU A 13 27.87 17.81 27.60
CA GLU A 13 27.06 17.87 26.38
C GLU A 13 27.16 19.26 25.77
N GLN A 14 28.17 19.51 24.92
CA GLN A 14 28.16 20.69 24.06
C GLN A 14 28.71 20.40 22.66
N SER A 15 28.10 21.04 21.66
CA SER A 15 28.47 20.95 20.25
C SER A 15 29.80 21.65 19.95
N THR A 16 30.46 21.28 18.84
CA THR A 16 31.80 21.76 18.44
C THR A 16 31.92 23.27 18.22
N ALA A 17 30.82 24.04 18.24
CA ALA A 17 30.80 25.47 17.97
C ALA A 17 31.12 26.39 19.17
N GLU A 18 31.21 25.88 20.40
CA GLU A 18 31.31 26.72 21.61
C GLU A 18 32.69 26.73 22.31
N TRP A 19 33.70 26.10 21.71
CA TRP A 19 35.06 26.06 22.27
C TRP A 19 35.88 27.26 21.79
N THR A 20 35.61 28.45 22.32
CA THR A 20 36.52 29.60 22.16
C THR A 20 37.66 29.50 23.17
N ALA A 21 38.91 29.67 22.71
CA ALA A 21 40.08 29.71 23.59
C ALA A 21 39.88 30.79 24.70
N ASP A 22 40.28 30.45 25.93
CA ASP A 22 40.15 31.27 27.16
C ASP A 22 38.72 31.55 27.67
N SER A 23 37.72 30.74 27.29
CA SER A 23 36.40 30.75 27.94
C SER A 23 36.32 29.75 29.09
N THR A 24 35.84 30.20 30.27
CA THR A 24 35.59 29.34 31.43
C THR A 24 34.17 28.81 31.36
N ILE A 25 34.01 27.49 31.32
CA ILE A 25 32.69 26.83 31.28
C ILE A 25 32.52 25.96 32.52
N TYR A 26 31.49 26.23 33.31
CA TYR A 26 31.14 25.48 34.51
C TYR A 26 30.12 24.38 34.16
N PRO A 27 30.42 23.09 34.42
CA PRO A 27 29.49 22.00 34.14
C PRO A 27 28.29 22.01 35.09
N PRO A 28 27.07 21.71 34.62
CA PRO A 28 25.86 21.80 35.43
C PRO A 28 25.70 20.69 36.48
N SER A 29 26.49 19.60 36.46
CA SER A 29 26.48 18.58 37.53
C SER A 29 27.77 17.75 37.55
N LEU A 30 28.35 17.54 38.73
CA LEU A 30 29.50 16.65 38.96
C LEU A 30 29.08 15.51 39.90
N TRP A 31 29.37 14.26 39.54
CA TRP A 31 28.96 13.08 40.31
C TRP A 31 30.20 12.26 40.70
N LEU A 32 30.31 11.90 41.98
CA LEU A 32 31.39 11.08 42.50
C LEU A 32 30.90 9.67 42.81
N PHE A 33 31.60 8.67 42.27
CA PHE A 33 31.33 7.26 42.50
C PHE A 33 32.49 6.64 43.29
N GLU A 34 32.17 5.96 44.40
CA GLU A 34 33.09 5.12 45.15
C GLU A 34 32.82 3.65 44.83
N ARG A 35 33.86 2.87 44.52
CA ARG A 35 33.71 1.41 44.37
C ARG A 35 33.73 0.73 45.74
N LEU A 36 32.63 0.07 46.09
CA LEU A 36 32.50 -0.71 47.32
C LEU A 36 33.26 -2.05 47.22
N ALA A 37 33.53 -2.64 48.38
CA ALA A 37 34.28 -3.89 48.51
C ALA A 37 33.60 -5.10 47.85
N ASN A 38 32.28 -5.06 47.66
CA ASN A 38 31.52 -6.09 46.94
C ASN A 38 31.56 -5.92 45.40
N GLY A 39 32.32 -4.95 44.89
CA GLY A 39 32.45 -4.66 43.47
C GLY A 39 31.40 -3.67 42.93
N ASN A 40 30.33 -3.39 43.67
CA ASN A 40 29.31 -2.42 43.28
C ASN A 40 29.80 -0.99 43.47
N LEU A 41 29.29 -0.06 42.66
CA LEU A 41 29.58 1.37 42.80
C LEU A 41 28.54 2.00 43.72
N ASN A 42 28.99 2.81 44.68
CA ASN A 42 28.17 3.66 45.54
C ASN A 42 28.32 5.11 45.08
N MET A 43 27.21 5.76 44.77
CA MET A 43 27.22 7.20 44.49
C MET A 43 27.33 7.96 45.79
N LYS A 44 28.34 8.83 45.88
CA LYS A 44 28.46 9.79 46.97
C LYS A 44 28.45 11.17 46.36
N PHE A 45 27.27 11.79 46.37
CA PHE A 45 26.96 13.19 46.05
C PHE A 45 26.37 13.50 44.67
N SER A 46 25.19 14.13 44.76
CA SER A 46 24.51 14.99 43.80
C SER A 46 23.40 15.80 44.47
N ASP A 47 23.58 16.17 45.74
CA ASP A 47 22.44 16.63 46.52
C ASP A 47 21.97 18.04 46.14
N GLY A 48 22.73 18.78 45.33
CA GLY A 48 22.36 20.15 44.95
C GLY A 48 22.35 21.11 46.14
N ILE A 49 23.03 20.77 47.24
CA ILE A 49 23.07 21.57 48.48
C ILE A 49 24.39 22.34 48.64
N HIS A 50 25.52 21.81 48.17
CA HIS A 50 26.84 22.44 48.33
C HIS A 50 27.31 23.18 47.05
N THR A 51 27.91 24.36 47.23
CA THR A 51 28.43 25.25 46.17
C THR A 51 29.88 24.91 45.80
N TYR A 52 30.34 25.29 44.59
CA TYR A 52 31.71 25.02 44.09
C TYR A 52 32.82 25.47 45.04
N SER A 53 32.62 26.57 45.77
CA SER A 53 33.52 27.09 46.80
C SER A 53 33.70 26.19 48.02
N GLU A 54 32.82 25.20 48.20
CA GLU A 54 32.82 24.26 49.33
C GLU A 54 33.44 22.90 48.97
N LEU A 55 33.84 22.69 47.70
CA LEU A 55 34.61 21.52 47.29
C LEU A 55 36.04 21.55 47.88
N PRO A 56 36.66 20.40 48.15
CA PRO A 56 38.08 20.34 48.55
C PRO A 56 38.97 21.09 47.56
N LEU A 57 39.91 21.90 48.06
CA LEU A 57 40.82 22.75 47.25
C LEU A 57 41.53 22.00 46.11
N MET A 58 41.82 20.70 46.28
CA MET A 58 42.39 19.82 45.25
C MET A 58 41.49 19.59 44.02
N MET A 59 40.18 19.87 44.14
CA MET A 59 39.19 19.79 43.07
C MET A 59 38.82 21.17 42.50
N GLN A 60 39.24 22.24 43.16
CA GLN A 60 39.22 23.59 42.60
C GLN A 60 40.47 23.70 41.69
N ASP A 61 40.35 24.27 40.48
CA ASP A 61 41.42 24.43 39.46
C ASP A 61 41.73 23.28 38.46
N ILE A 62 40.86 22.27 38.27
CA ILE A 62 41.04 21.31 37.16
C ILE A 62 40.65 21.96 35.82
N LYS A 63 41.58 22.03 34.86
CA LYS A 63 41.39 22.56 33.49
C LYS A 63 41.72 21.50 32.45
N VAL A 64 40.93 21.38 31.39
CA VAL A 64 41.18 20.47 30.26
C VAL A 64 41.33 21.29 28.97
N ARG A 65 42.38 21.01 28.18
CA ARG A 65 42.57 21.59 26.85
C ARG A 65 42.92 20.52 25.82
N ILE A 66 42.57 20.77 24.55
CA ILE A 66 43.03 19.95 23.44
C ILE A 66 44.50 20.29 23.20
N LYS A 67 45.39 19.31 23.38
CA LYS A 67 46.82 19.47 23.16
C LYS A 67 47.18 19.26 21.71
N THR A 68 46.62 18.22 21.09
CA THR A 68 46.83 17.87 19.69
C THR A 68 45.52 17.38 19.09
N ASN A 69 45.19 17.86 17.89
CA ASN A 69 44.07 17.36 17.10
C ASN A 69 44.45 17.37 15.62
N THR A 70 44.99 16.24 15.18
CA THR A 70 45.31 15.95 13.78
C THR A 70 44.50 14.74 13.32
N ASP A 71 44.64 14.36 12.05
CA ASP A 71 43.92 13.21 11.50
C ASP A 71 44.27 11.89 12.20
N THR A 72 45.49 11.76 12.74
CA THR A 72 45.99 10.54 13.37
C THR A 72 46.14 10.64 14.89
N GLU A 73 46.06 11.85 15.48
CA GLU A 73 46.31 12.05 16.90
C GLU A 73 45.31 13.01 17.55
N TYR A 74 44.65 12.53 18.60
CA TYR A 74 43.80 13.36 19.46
C TYR A 74 44.19 13.20 20.92
N VAL A 75 44.82 14.22 21.50
CA VAL A 75 45.36 14.19 22.86
C VAL A 75 44.83 15.39 23.63
N LEU A 76 44.31 15.14 24.83
CA LEU A 76 43.89 16.16 25.78
C LEU A 76 44.96 16.34 26.86
N GLU A 77 45.09 17.55 27.37
CA GLU A 77 45.93 17.89 28.51
C GLU A 77 45.05 18.40 29.66
N ILE A 78 45.21 17.78 30.82
CA ILE A 78 44.44 18.05 32.03
C ILE A 78 45.40 18.59 33.08
N THR A 79 45.16 19.80 33.55
CA THR A 79 45.96 20.47 34.58
C THR A 79 45.16 20.56 35.86
N SER A 80 45.78 20.23 36.99
CA SER A 80 45.25 20.40 38.35
C SER A 80 46.29 21.04 39.25
N ALA A 81 45.93 21.36 40.50
CA ALA A 81 46.88 21.85 41.50
C ALA A 81 48.03 20.87 41.81
N GLU A 82 47.87 19.56 41.54
CA GLU A 82 48.92 18.55 41.73
C GLU A 82 49.80 18.34 40.48
N GLY A 83 49.47 18.98 39.35
CA GLY A 83 50.24 18.91 38.11
C GLY A 83 49.41 18.68 36.85
N THR A 84 50.09 18.62 35.72
CA THR A 84 49.51 18.42 34.40
C THR A 84 49.76 17.01 33.88
N ILE A 85 48.71 16.37 33.37
CA ILE A 85 48.78 15.08 32.69
C ILE A 85 48.20 15.19 31.27
N THR A 86 48.70 14.38 30.34
CA THR A 86 48.09 14.23 29.01
C THR A 86 47.44 12.87 28.87
N THR A 87 46.32 12.81 28.16
CA THR A 87 45.71 11.54 27.78
C THR A 87 46.62 10.79 26.80
N PRO A 88 46.49 9.47 26.70
CA PRO A 88 46.95 8.74 25.52
C PRO A 88 46.29 9.30 24.24
N ASN A 89 46.82 8.95 23.07
CA ASN A 89 46.16 9.25 21.81
C ASN A 89 44.79 8.58 21.77
N LEU A 90 43.73 9.38 21.86
CA LEU A 90 42.35 8.90 21.91
C LEU A 90 41.85 8.42 20.54
N ARG A 91 42.60 8.63 19.46
CA ARG A 91 42.30 8.05 18.13
C ARG A 91 42.88 6.64 17.94
N ASP A 92 43.83 6.19 18.76
CA ASP A 92 44.58 4.93 18.57
C ASP A 92 43.87 3.64 19.06
N HIS A 93 42.54 3.62 19.11
CA HIS A 93 41.78 2.42 19.48
C HIS A 93 40.79 1.93 18.41
N TYR A 94 41.14 2.11 17.14
CA TYR A 94 40.61 1.29 16.05
C TYR A 94 41.77 0.63 15.29
N ASP A 95 42.48 -0.28 15.95
CA ASP A 95 43.31 -1.27 15.24
C ASP A 95 42.39 -2.29 14.55
N ASP A 96 41.89 -1.86 13.39
CA ASP A 96 41.00 -2.57 12.48
C ASP A 96 41.71 -3.77 11.80
N THR A 97 42.92 -4.14 12.24
CA THR A 97 43.64 -5.32 11.74
C THR A 97 42.95 -6.59 12.20
N ASN A 98 42.51 -6.66 13.46
CA ASN A 98 41.77 -7.82 13.97
C ASN A 98 40.38 -7.94 13.35
N ILE A 99 39.69 -6.81 13.12
CA ILE A 99 38.38 -6.79 12.46
C ILE A 99 38.53 -7.07 10.97
N ARG A 100 39.54 -6.55 10.26
CA ARG A 100 39.81 -6.94 8.86
C ARG A 100 40.21 -8.40 8.74
N ASN A 101 41.00 -8.94 9.67
CA ASN A 101 41.32 -10.37 9.71
C ASN A 101 40.07 -11.21 10.01
N LEU A 102 39.19 -10.74 10.91
CA LEU A 102 37.91 -11.38 11.20
C LEU A 102 36.97 -11.33 9.99
N VAL A 103 36.86 -10.20 9.30
CA VAL A 103 36.03 -10.02 8.10
C VAL A 103 36.58 -10.84 6.93
N THR A 104 37.90 -10.91 6.77
CA THR A 104 38.55 -11.76 5.76
C THR A 104 38.38 -13.24 6.08
N GLY A 105 38.47 -13.63 7.35
CA GLY A 105 38.17 -14.98 7.83
C GLY A 105 36.70 -15.35 7.58
N LEU A 106 35.76 -14.47 7.95
CA LEU A 106 34.33 -14.64 7.70
C LEU A 106 34.01 -14.72 6.21
N ARG A 107 34.67 -13.94 5.35
CA ARG A 107 34.51 -14.04 3.89
C ARG A 107 34.97 -15.40 3.37
N THR A 108 36.12 -15.87 3.87
CA THR A 108 36.68 -17.17 3.51
C THR A 108 35.79 -18.32 3.98
N ASP A 109 35.19 -18.22 5.18
CA ASP A 109 34.27 -19.21 5.70
C ASP A 109 32.90 -19.17 5.02
N VAL A 110 32.42 -17.99 4.60
CA VAL A 110 31.24 -17.85 3.74
C VAL A 110 31.46 -18.45 2.36
N ASP A 111 32.66 -18.33 1.79
CA ASP A 111 32.98 -18.96 0.51
C ASP A 111 33.08 -20.50 0.62
N LYS A 112 33.46 -21.05 1.79
CA LYS A 112 33.38 -22.51 2.09
C LYS A 112 31.95 -23.01 2.33
N LEU A 113 30.99 -22.12 2.60
CA LEU A 113 29.57 -22.49 2.75
C LEU A 113 28.85 -22.61 1.38
N LYS A 114 29.56 -22.43 0.26
CA LYS A 114 29.00 -22.68 -1.07
C LYS A 114 29.07 -24.18 -1.39
N PRO A 115 27.95 -24.90 -1.50
CA PRO A 115 27.97 -26.33 -1.81
C PRO A 115 28.58 -26.56 -3.19
N VAL A 116 29.55 -27.49 -3.28
CA VAL A 116 30.11 -27.94 -4.55
C VAL A 116 29.11 -28.91 -5.18
N VAL A 117 28.36 -28.45 -6.19
CA VAL A 117 27.49 -29.32 -6.99
C VAL A 117 28.32 -29.95 -8.10
N THR A 118 28.67 -31.23 -7.95
CA THR A 118 29.30 -32.01 -9.02
C THR A 118 28.26 -32.90 -9.69
N SER A 119 27.92 -32.59 -10.94
CA SER A 119 27.13 -33.51 -11.77
C SER A 119 28.09 -34.50 -12.42
N THR A 120 28.05 -35.78 -12.05
CA THR A 120 28.73 -36.83 -12.82
C THR A 120 27.80 -37.25 -13.98
N PRO A 121 28.12 -36.96 -15.25
CA PRO A 121 27.14 -37.04 -16.33
C PRO A 121 26.68 -38.45 -16.74
N SER A 122 27.15 -39.53 -16.09
CA SER A 122 27.01 -40.88 -16.67
C SER A 122 25.94 -41.78 -16.05
N ASN A 123 25.27 -41.40 -14.93
CA ASN A 123 24.43 -42.36 -14.19
C ASN A 123 23.06 -41.83 -13.69
N GLY A 124 22.66 -40.59 -13.99
CA GLY A 124 21.37 -40.04 -13.51
C GLY A 124 21.33 -39.80 -11.99
N GLN A 125 22.49 -39.59 -11.35
CA GLN A 125 22.59 -39.17 -9.96
C GLN A 125 23.17 -37.75 -9.87
N ILE A 126 22.50 -36.89 -9.10
CA ILE A 126 23.05 -35.61 -8.67
C ILE A 126 23.46 -35.80 -7.20
N THR A 127 24.75 -35.78 -6.93
CA THR A 127 25.27 -35.84 -5.57
C THR A 127 25.63 -34.44 -5.13
N ILE A 128 24.94 -33.96 -4.10
CA ILE A 128 25.27 -32.71 -3.42
C ILE A 128 26.09 -33.10 -2.20
N THR A 129 27.37 -32.80 -2.25
CA THR A 129 28.27 -32.93 -1.11
C THR A 129 28.53 -31.52 -0.59
N PRO A 130 28.06 -31.17 0.63
CA PRO A 130 28.51 -29.95 1.27
C PRO A 130 30.02 -30.02 1.49
N ASP A 131 30.72 -28.89 1.36
CA ASP A 131 32.12 -28.85 1.78
C ASP A 131 32.18 -29.07 3.29
N LYS A 132 33.09 -29.96 3.73
CA LYS A 132 33.26 -30.28 5.15
C LYS A 132 33.71 -29.04 5.91
N ALA A 133 33.16 -28.84 7.11
CA ALA A 133 33.62 -27.77 7.99
C ALA A 133 35.05 -28.04 8.52
N LYS A 134 35.40 -29.32 8.74
CA LYS A 134 36.75 -29.81 9.07
C LYS A 134 37.07 -31.10 8.32
N ASN A 135 38.35 -31.36 8.00
CA ASN A 135 38.78 -32.51 7.19
C ASN A 135 38.44 -33.88 7.82
N ASP A 136 38.28 -33.91 9.14
CA ASP A 136 37.96 -35.05 9.98
C ASP A 136 36.45 -35.24 10.20
N ASP A 137 35.59 -34.36 9.69
CA ASP A 137 34.14 -34.54 9.72
C ASP A 137 33.71 -35.71 8.80
N PRO A 138 32.66 -36.47 9.18
CA PRO A 138 32.12 -37.53 8.34
C PRO A 138 31.57 -36.95 7.04
N ASP A 139 31.80 -37.65 5.93
CA ASP A 139 31.16 -37.31 4.65
C ASP A 139 29.64 -37.47 4.76
N VAL A 140 28.91 -36.38 4.57
CA VAL A 140 27.45 -36.38 4.44
C VAL A 140 27.12 -35.95 3.03
N SER A 141 26.73 -36.89 2.18
CA SER A 141 26.25 -36.59 0.83
C SER A 141 24.74 -36.79 0.74
N ILE A 142 24.09 -35.91 -0.02
CA ILE A 142 22.72 -36.10 -0.48
C ILE A 142 22.81 -36.58 -1.93
N THR A 143 22.39 -37.81 -2.17
CA THR A 143 22.31 -38.37 -3.52
C THR A 143 20.86 -38.32 -4.00
N LEU A 144 20.62 -37.54 -5.05
CA LEU A 144 19.32 -37.45 -5.72
C LEU A 144 19.34 -38.36 -6.96
N GLU A 145 18.56 -39.43 -6.96
CA GLU A 145 18.36 -40.26 -8.14
C GLU A 145 17.32 -39.61 -9.05
N THR A 146 17.71 -39.24 -10.27
CA THR A 146 16.79 -38.76 -11.30
C THR A 146 16.58 -39.87 -12.33
N LYS A 147 15.41 -40.52 -12.32
CA LYS A 147 15.03 -41.54 -13.31
C LYS A 147 14.56 -40.93 -14.64
N GLY A 148 15.14 -39.80 -15.07
CA GLY A 148 14.92 -39.24 -16.40
C GLY A 148 15.75 -39.96 -17.47
N ASP A 149 15.37 -39.83 -18.75
CA ASP A 149 16.15 -40.35 -19.88
C ASP A 149 17.60 -39.92 -19.74
N LYS A 150 18.47 -40.91 -19.53
CA LYS A 150 19.83 -40.79 -18.97
C LYS A 150 20.81 -39.91 -19.75
N ASP A 151 20.39 -39.31 -20.86
CA ASP A 151 21.27 -38.68 -21.85
C ASP A 151 20.82 -37.26 -22.29
N LYS A 152 19.78 -36.64 -21.71
CA LYS A 152 19.26 -35.33 -22.20
C LYS A 152 19.01 -34.29 -21.10
N SER A 153 19.49 -33.07 -21.34
CA SER A 153 19.23 -31.87 -20.52
C SER A 153 17.75 -31.48 -20.50
N LEU A 154 17.29 -30.86 -19.40
CA LEU A 154 15.95 -30.28 -19.20
C LEU A 154 15.47 -29.35 -20.33
N MET A 155 16.38 -28.84 -21.16
CA MET A 155 16.13 -27.83 -22.22
C MET A 155 16.78 -28.19 -23.58
N ALA A 156 16.90 -29.48 -23.93
CA ALA A 156 17.60 -29.89 -25.15
C ALA A 156 16.95 -29.47 -26.49
N ASP A 157 15.68 -29.03 -26.51
CA ASP A 157 14.93 -28.68 -27.73
C ASP A 157 14.10 -27.38 -27.62
N GLY A 158 14.41 -26.53 -26.65
CA GLY A 158 13.69 -25.25 -26.45
C GLY A 158 12.29 -25.39 -25.83
N ASN A 159 11.87 -26.60 -25.46
CA ASN A 159 10.65 -26.85 -24.70
C ASN A 159 10.98 -27.31 -23.26
N TYR A 160 10.23 -26.83 -22.27
CA TYR A 160 10.32 -27.33 -20.90
C TYR A 160 9.83 -28.78 -20.87
N ARG A 161 10.74 -29.73 -20.63
CA ARG A 161 10.36 -31.11 -20.35
C ARG A 161 9.87 -31.18 -18.90
N LYS A 162 8.57 -31.44 -18.69
CA LYS A 162 8.00 -31.67 -17.35
C LYS A 162 8.78 -32.79 -16.67
N LEU A 163 9.46 -32.48 -15.57
CA LEU A 163 9.96 -33.52 -14.66
C LEU A 163 8.76 -34.36 -14.20
N PRO A 164 8.89 -35.69 -14.06
CA PRO A 164 7.89 -36.47 -13.35
C PRO A 164 7.86 -35.95 -11.91
N VAL A 165 6.85 -35.14 -11.58
CA VAL A 165 6.69 -34.58 -10.24
C VAL A 165 6.02 -35.63 -9.38
N TYR A 166 6.83 -36.57 -8.89
CA TYR A 166 6.43 -37.42 -7.78
C TYR A 166 5.98 -36.50 -6.62
N GLY A 167 4.82 -36.79 -6.02
CA GLY A 167 4.26 -35.95 -4.96
C GLY A 167 3.11 -35.02 -5.37
N LYS A 168 2.83 -34.80 -6.68
CA LYS A 168 1.68 -33.98 -7.10
C LYS A 168 0.38 -34.73 -6.78
N ASN A 169 -0.53 -34.09 -6.05
CA ASN A 169 -1.88 -34.58 -5.87
C ASN A 169 -2.72 -34.30 -7.13
N LEU A 170 -3.28 -35.35 -7.72
CA LEU A 170 -4.11 -35.30 -8.92
C LEU A 170 -5.61 -35.18 -8.59
N LEU A 171 -5.99 -35.03 -7.33
CA LEU A 171 -7.39 -34.89 -6.89
C LEU A 171 -7.67 -33.48 -6.35
N LEU A 172 -8.63 -32.81 -6.97
CA LEU A 172 -9.14 -31.50 -6.53
C LEU A 172 -10.02 -31.66 -5.27
N GLY A 173 -9.92 -30.71 -4.35
CA GLY A 173 -10.72 -30.66 -3.11
C GLY A 173 -10.49 -31.83 -2.15
N SER A 174 -9.38 -32.54 -2.30
CA SER A 174 -9.11 -33.84 -1.68
C SER A 174 -8.71 -33.81 -0.20
N GLY A 175 -8.68 -32.63 0.41
CA GLY A 175 -8.46 -32.43 1.85
C GLY A 175 -9.74 -32.24 2.66
N LYS A 176 -10.91 -32.30 2.03
CA LYS A 176 -12.19 -32.16 2.72
C LYS A 176 -12.61 -33.51 3.31
N GLU A 177 -12.89 -33.52 4.60
CA GLU A 177 -13.42 -34.70 5.29
C GLU A 177 -14.80 -35.09 4.75
N VAL A 178 -14.98 -36.39 4.49
CA VAL A 178 -16.25 -36.99 4.06
C VAL A 178 -16.56 -38.17 4.97
N SER A 179 -17.70 -38.13 5.66
CA SER A 179 -18.14 -39.16 6.60
C SER A 179 -19.60 -39.49 6.35
N ASN A 180 -19.90 -40.73 5.92
CA ASN A 180 -21.26 -41.23 5.67
C ASN A 180 -21.26 -42.76 5.49
N SER A 181 -22.45 -43.36 5.38
CA SER A 181 -22.65 -44.79 5.10
C SER A 181 -23.09 -45.07 3.65
N ASN A 182 -22.87 -44.12 2.72
CA ASN A 182 -23.31 -44.30 1.34
C ASN A 182 -22.40 -45.31 0.61
N TYR A 183 -23.02 -46.06 -0.29
CA TYR A 183 -22.31 -46.97 -1.20
C TYR A 183 -21.24 -46.24 -2.04
N ASN A 184 -21.57 -45.08 -2.62
CA ASN A 184 -20.58 -44.14 -3.15
C ASN A 184 -20.31 -43.09 -2.08
N ILE A 185 -19.19 -43.23 -1.36
CA ILE A 185 -18.87 -42.36 -0.24
C ILE A 185 -18.47 -40.96 -0.72
N ALA A 186 -17.68 -40.88 -1.81
CA ALA A 186 -17.13 -39.63 -2.32
C ALA A 186 -16.67 -39.73 -3.78
N ASN A 187 -16.70 -38.59 -4.48
CA ASN A 187 -16.15 -38.44 -5.82
C ASN A 187 -15.19 -37.25 -5.83
N TYR A 188 -13.98 -37.46 -6.35
CA TYR A 188 -12.92 -36.46 -6.41
C TYR A 188 -12.53 -36.18 -7.86
N TRP A 189 -12.70 -34.93 -8.31
CA TRP A 189 -12.35 -34.54 -9.67
C TRP A 189 -10.85 -34.64 -9.90
N LEU A 190 -10.47 -35.12 -11.09
CA LEU A 190 -9.07 -35.16 -11.49
C LEU A 190 -8.59 -33.76 -11.88
N ALA A 191 -7.38 -33.39 -11.46
CA ALA A 191 -6.71 -32.16 -11.88
C ALA A 191 -6.34 -32.18 -13.38
N GLU A 192 -6.14 -33.37 -13.94
CA GLU A 192 -5.90 -33.62 -15.37
C GLU A 192 -6.33 -35.05 -15.73
N GLN A 193 -6.57 -35.32 -17.02
CA GLN A 193 -6.91 -36.68 -17.47
C GLN A 193 -5.66 -37.58 -17.42
N ILE A 194 -5.78 -38.74 -16.77
CA ILE A 194 -4.69 -39.71 -16.63
C ILE A 194 -4.72 -40.68 -17.82
N PRO A 195 -3.62 -40.83 -18.59
CA PRO A 195 -3.58 -41.76 -19.71
C PRO A 195 -3.77 -43.22 -19.30
N GLU A 196 -4.35 -44.03 -20.17
CA GLU A 196 -4.48 -45.48 -19.95
C GLU A 196 -3.12 -46.14 -19.66
N GLY A 197 -3.11 -47.11 -18.74
CA GLY A 197 -1.92 -47.86 -18.38
C GLY A 197 -0.93 -47.09 -17.52
N THR A 198 -1.17 -45.81 -17.24
CA THR A 198 -0.29 -45.00 -16.40
C THR A 198 -0.27 -45.56 -14.98
N GLN A 199 0.91 -45.87 -14.46
CA GLN A 199 1.05 -46.30 -13.08
C GLN A 199 0.75 -45.14 -12.13
N VAL A 200 -0.12 -45.38 -11.16
CA VAL A 200 -0.53 -44.40 -10.15
C VAL A 200 -0.60 -45.04 -8.77
N THR A 201 -0.54 -44.19 -7.74
CA THR A 201 -0.74 -44.57 -6.34
C THR A 201 -1.85 -43.74 -5.72
N VAL A 202 -2.82 -44.38 -5.09
CA VAL A 202 -3.85 -43.74 -4.28
C VAL A 202 -3.56 -43.98 -2.81
N THR A 203 -3.59 -42.92 -2.01
CA THR A 203 -3.47 -42.96 -0.55
C THR A 203 -4.74 -42.38 0.09
N ILE A 204 -5.40 -43.15 0.95
CA ILE A 204 -6.54 -42.69 1.76
C ILE A 204 -6.10 -42.62 3.22
N TRP A 205 -6.38 -41.48 3.86
CA TRP A 205 -6.38 -41.36 5.31
C TRP A 205 -7.85 -41.38 5.77
N GLY A 206 -8.24 -42.41 6.50
CA GLY A 206 -9.64 -42.67 6.79
C GLY A 206 -9.88 -43.94 7.60
N GLU A 207 -11.15 -44.19 7.90
CA GLU A 207 -11.64 -45.30 8.70
C GLU A 207 -12.83 -45.97 7.99
N LEU A 208 -12.95 -47.29 8.11
CA LEU A 208 -14.06 -48.05 7.56
C LEU A 208 -15.14 -48.24 8.64
N GLY A 209 -16.41 -48.21 8.23
CA GLY A 209 -17.52 -48.71 9.06
C GLY A 209 -17.38 -50.21 9.29
N GLU A 210 -17.98 -50.76 10.36
CA GLU A 210 -17.81 -52.17 10.74
C GLU A 210 -18.30 -53.15 9.65
N ASP A 211 -19.34 -52.76 8.90
CA ASP A 211 -19.87 -53.51 7.76
C ASP A 211 -19.15 -53.26 6.42
N VAL A 212 -18.09 -52.44 6.41
CA VAL A 212 -17.26 -52.14 5.24
C VAL A 212 -15.87 -52.78 5.41
N THR A 213 -15.47 -53.56 4.41
CA THR A 213 -14.18 -54.28 4.42
C THR A 213 -13.08 -53.58 3.63
N SER A 214 -13.43 -52.73 2.65
CA SER A 214 -12.47 -51.90 1.91
C SER A 214 -13.14 -50.76 1.16
N PHE A 215 -12.34 -49.78 0.73
CA PHE A 215 -12.71 -48.81 -0.28
C PHE A 215 -12.33 -49.32 -1.67
N ALA A 216 -13.30 -49.38 -2.58
CA ALA A 216 -13.10 -49.76 -3.97
C ALA A 216 -12.96 -48.52 -4.87
N LEU A 217 -11.92 -48.52 -5.71
CA LEU A 217 -11.58 -47.38 -6.55
C LEU A 217 -12.09 -47.53 -7.99
N TYR A 218 -12.77 -46.49 -8.47
CA TYR A 218 -13.36 -46.47 -9.81
C TYR A 218 -13.04 -45.20 -10.58
N ASN A 219 -12.86 -45.33 -11.88
CA ASN A 219 -12.69 -44.18 -12.78
C ASN A 219 -14.06 -43.76 -13.33
N SER A 220 -14.49 -42.56 -12.95
CA SER A 220 -15.68 -41.89 -13.46
C SER A 220 -17.02 -42.61 -13.20
N GLY A 221 -17.19 -43.19 -12.01
CA GLY A 221 -18.40 -43.90 -11.57
C GLY A 221 -18.27 -45.44 -11.64
N GLY A 222 -19.35 -46.19 -11.40
CA GLY A 222 -19.29 -47.65 -11.19
C GLY A 222 -19.03 -48.54 -12.42
N GLY A 223 -18.78 -47.95 -13.60
CA GLY A 223 -18.63 -48.71 -14.86
C GLY A 223 -17.21 -49.27 -15.09
N ALA A 224 -16.17 -48.46 -14.84
CA ALA A 224 -14.77 -48.85 -14.99
C ALA A 224 -14.03 -48.78 -13.67
N SER A 225 -13.45 -49.90 -13.24
CA SER A 225 -12.55 -49.91 -12.10
C SER A 225 -11.33 -49.05 -12.40
N ALA A 226 -10.78 -48.37 -11.38
CA ALA A 226 -9.64 -47.46 -11.58
C ALA A 226 -8.37 -48.22 -12.04
N GLY A 227 -8.28 -49.52 -11.72
CA GLY A 227 -7.28 -50.46 -12.23
C GLY A 227 -7.91 -51.83 -12.47
N VAL A 228 -7.17 -52.73 -13.13
CA VAL A 228 -7.59 -54.11 -13.40
C VAL A 228 -6.58 -55.08 -12.76
N PRO A 229 -6.96 -55.90 -11.77
CA PRO A 229 -8.28 -56.00 -11.11
C PRO A 229 -8.63 -54.77 -10.25
N ILE A 230 -9.88 -54.70 -9.76
CA ILE A 230 -10.39 -53.56 -8.95
C ILE A 230 -9.44 -53.25 -7.78
N PRO A 231 -8.91 -52.03 -7.65
CA PRO A 231 -8.09 -51.65 -6.51
C PRO A 231 -8.96 -51.52 -5.25
N LEU A 232 -8.62 -52.29 -4.21
CA LEU A 232 -9.29 -52.29 -2.90
C LEU A 232 -8.31 -51.79 -1.83
N LEU A 233 -8.71 -50.77 -1.06
CA LEU A 233 -7.93 -50.16 0.01
C LEU A 233 -8.51 -50.51 1.37
N VAL A 234 -7.67 -50.99 2.29
CA VAL A 234 -8.05 -51.27 3.68
C VAL A 234 -7.20 -50.40 4.60
N PRO A 235 -7.73 -49.26 5.10
CA PRO A 235 -7.03 -48.43 6.08
C PRO A 235 -6.63 -49.24 7.31
N VAL A 236 -5.34 -49.24 7.64
CA VAL A 236 -4.80 -49.79 8.89
C VAL A 236 -4.21 -48.61 9.67
N ASN A 237 -4.62 -48.44 10.93
CA ASN A 237 -4.25 -47.27 11.75
C ASN A 237 -4.54 -45.93 11.04
N GLY A 238 -5.68 -45.84 10.35
CA GLY A 238 -6.15 -44.61 9.72
C GLY A 238 -5.52 -44.28 8.35
N LYS A 239 -4.72 -45.17 7.74
CA LYS A 239 -4.08 -44.93 6.43
C LYS A 239 -3.99 -46.22 5.58
N ALA A 240 -4.21 -46.09 4.27
CA ALA A 240 -3.88 -47.13 3.29
C ALA A 240 -3.41 -46.53 1.97
N SER A 241 -2.55 -47.26 1.26
CA SER A 241 -2.08 -46.90 -0.08
C SER A 241 -2.12 -48.11 -1.01
N ILE A 242 -2.45 -47.88 -2.28
CA ILE A 242 -2.44 -48.92 -3.32
C ILE A 242 -1.90 -48.35 -4.63
N THR A 243 -1.07 -49.14 -5.32
CA THR A 243 -0.48 -48.80 -6.62
C THR A 243 -1.06 -49.71 -7.69
N PHE A 244 -1.45 -49.13 -8.83
CA PHE A 244 -2.04 -49.86 -9.96
C PHE A 244 -1.83 -49.10 -11.27
N ASN A 245 -2.09 -49.75 -12.40
CA ASN A 245 -2.12 -49.09 -13.70
C ASN A 245 -3.53 -48.54 -13.98
N TRP A 246 -3.62 -47.27 -14.33
CA TRP A 246 -4.87 -46.55 -14.53
C TRP A 246 -5.66 -47.11 -15.72
N ASN A 247 -6.93 -47.40 -15.49
CA ASN A 247 -7.84 -47.96 -16.48
C ASN A 247 -8.88 -46.91 -16.91
N ILE A 248 -9.10 -46.80 -18.22
CA ILE A 248 -10.09 -45.92 -18.84
C ILE A 248 -11.20 -46.69 -19.56
N HIS A 249 -11.22 -48.02 -19.45
CA HIS A 249 -12.19 -48.87 -20.13
C HIS A 249 -13.10 -49.60 -19.14
N ASP A 250 -14.39 -49.66 -19.44
CA ASP A 250 -15.26 -50.71 -18.90
C ASP A 250 -15.27 -51.93 -19.83
N SER A 251 -16.17 -52.90 -19.60
CA SER A 251 -16.28 -54.11 -20.42
C SER A 251 -16.58 -53.87 -21.91
N SER A 252 -16.91 -52.64 -22.33
CA SER A 252 -17.39 -52.35 -23.69
C SER A 252 -17.05 -50.94 -24.24
N SER A 253 -16.57 -50.00 -23.43
CA SER A 253 -16.41 -48.59 -23.83
C SER A 253 -15.36 -47.82 -23.01
N VAL A 254 -14.92 -46.68 -23.54
CA VAL A 254 -14.05 -45.71 -22.82
C VAL A 254 -14.91 -44.87 -21.88
N VAL A 255 -14.53 -44.78 -20.60
CA VAL A 255 -15.20 -43.90 -19.62
C VAL A 255 -14.71 -42.46 -19.72
N SER A 256 -15.46 -41.50 -19.15
CA SER A 256 -15.17 -40.07 -19.29
C SER A 256 -13.81 -39.62 -18.75
N ASN A 257 -13.21 -40.40 -17.85
CA ASN A 257 -11.89 -40.15 -17.27
C ASN A 257 -11.77 -38.77 -16.60
N THR A 258 -12.73 -38.41 -15.73
CA THR A 258 -12.86 -37.07 -15.14
C THR A 258 -12.75 -37.04 -13.61
N HIS A 259 -13.03 -38.13 -12.92
CA HIS A 259 -13.00 -38.18 -11.45
C HIS A 259 -12.67 -39.60 -10.94
N LEU A 260 -12.09 -39.66 -9.75
CA LEU A 260 -11.94 -40.88 -8.96
C LEU A 260 -13.16 -41.02 -8.05
N ALA A 261 -13.93 -42.09 -8.24
CA ALA A 261 -15.06 -42.46 -7.40
C ALA A 261 -14.61 -43.49 -6.36
N ILE A 262 -15.02 -43.29 -5.11
CA ILE A 262 -14.72 -44.19 -3.99
C ILE A 262 -16.02 -44.87 -3.58
N PHE A 263 -16.03 -46.19 -3.65
CA PHE A 263 -17.16 -47.01 -3.22
C PHE A 263 -16.80 -47.82 -1.98
N THR A 264 -17.78 -48.14 -1.14
CA THR A 264 -17.63 -49.10 -0.05
C THR A 264 -17.79 -50.54 -0.58
N TYR A 265 -17.05 -51.47 -0.01
CA TYR A 265 -17.08 -52.90 -0.35
C TYR A 265 -17.34 -53.74 0.92
N PRO A 266 -18.16 -54.82 0.90
CA PRO A 266 -18.67 -55.56 -0.27
C PRO A 266 -19.80 -54.87 -1.05
N PHE A 267 -19.86 -55.12 -2.36
CA PHE A 267 -20.85 -54.53 -3.25
C PHE A 267 -22.28 -55.05 -2.99
N GLY A 268 -23.28 -54.18 -3.16
CA GLY A 268 -24.70 -54.54 -3.18
C GLY A 268 -25.39 -54.62 -1.81
N GLY A 269 -24.72 -54.25 -0.72
CA GLY A 269 -25.31 -54.12 0.62
C GLY A 269 -25.79 -52.70 0.93
N ALA A 270 -26.81 -52.57 1.79
CA ALA A 270 -27.10 -51.31 2.47
C ALA A 270 -26.14 -51.20 3.66
N HIS A 271 -25.12 -50.36 3.55
CA HIS A 271 -24.19 -50.12 4.65
C HIS A 271 -24.85 -49.19 5.68
N ALA A 272 -24.89 -49.62 6.93
CA ALA A 272 -25.43 -48.84 8.04
C ALA A 272 -24.31 -48.12 8.81
N ASP A 273 -23.09 -48.68 8.79
CA ASP A 273 -21.97 -48.11 9.52
C ASP A 273 -21.24 -47.02 8.73
N ILE A 274 -20.77 -46.01 9.46
CA ILE A 274 -20.17 -44.81 8.87
C ILE A 274 -18.70 -45.09 8.54
N SER A 275 -18.36 -44.91 7.27
CA SER A 275 -16.96 -44.82 6.84
C SER A 275 -16.56 -43.35 6.71
N THR A 276 -15.30 -43.03 6.98
CA THR A 276 -14.77 -41.67 6.93
C THR A 276 -13.51 -41.61 6.08
N ILE A 277 -13.44 -40.63 5.19
CA ILE A 277 -12.22 -40.22 4.47
C ILE A 277 -11.86 -38.83 4.99
N TYR A 278 -10.77 -38.71 5.76
CA TYR A 278 -10.27 -37.41 6.23
C TYR A 278 -9.64 -36.62 5.09
N LYS A 279 -8.88 -37.33 4.25
CA LYS A 279 -8.20 -36.79 3.07
C LYS A 279 -7.75 -37.93 2.17
N ILE A 280 -7.58 -37.64 0.89
CA ILE A 280 -7.14 -38.59 -0.14
C ILE A 280 -6.10 -37.93 -1.05
N LYS A 281 -5.22 -38.74 -1.63
CA LYS A 281 -4.22 -38.29 -2.60
C LYS A 281 -4.10 -39.32 -3.72
N LEU A 282 -4.11 -38.86 -4.97
CA LEU A 282 -3.76 -39.67 -6.16
C LEU A 282 -2.48 -39.09 -6.76
N GLU A 283 -1.51 -39.94 -7.05
CA GLU A 283 -0.17 -39.55 -7.48
C GLU A 283 0.27 -40.41 -8.65
N TYR A 284 1.12 -39.88 -9.54
CA TYR A 284 1.79 -40.71 -10.54
C TYR A 284 2.89 -41.57 -9.91
N GLY A 285 3.05 -42.78 -10.44
CA GLY A 285 4.08 -43.74 -10.02
C GLY A 285 3.68 -44.60 -8.82
N ASP A 286 4.69 -45.20 -8.18
CA ASP A 286 4.59 -46.20 -7.11
C ASP A 286 4.93 -45.66 -5.72
N ILE A 287 5.07 -44.34 -5.58
CA ILE A 287 5.44 -43.69 -4.31
C ILE A 287 4.20 -43.05 -3.70
N SER A 288 3.85 -43.50 -2.49
CA SER A 288 2.88 -42.82 -1.62
C SER A 288 3.61 -41.77 -0.78
N THR A 289 3.21 -40.50 -0.90
CA THR A 289 3.76 -39.40 -0.08
C THR A 289 2.73 -38.88 0.92
N GLU A 290 3.15 -37.96 1.80
CA GLU A 290 2.20 -37.28 2.70
C GLU A 290 1.23 -36.37 1.94
N TRP A 291 0.07 -36.13 2.56
CA TRP A 291 -0.99 -35.35 1.92
C TRP A 291 -0.57 -33.90 1.68
N THR A 292 -0.85 -33.42 0.47
CA THR A 292 -0.80 -32.00 0.06
C THR A 292 -2.05 -31.71 -0.78
N PRO A 293 -2.55 -30.46 -0.82
CA PRO A 293 -3.59 -30.09 -1.79
C PRO A 293 -3.10 -30.27 -3.23
N ALA A 294 -4.03 -30.38 -4.19
CA ALA A 294 -3.67 -30.21 -5.60
C ALA A 294 -3.13 -28.79 -5.81
N TRP A 295 -2.25 -28.58 -6.78
CA TRP A 295 -1.69 -27.24 -7.03
C TRP A 295 -2.76 -26.24 -7.44
N GLU A 296 -3.77 -26.74 -8.14
CA GLU A 296 -4.95 -26.03 -8.57
C GLU A 296 -5.85 -25.60 -7.39
N ASP A 297 -5.68 -26.22 -6.21
CA ASP A 297 -6.36 -25.84 -4.96
C ASP A 297 -5.52 -24.90 -4.07
N ILE A 298 -4.28 -24.58 -4.43
CA ILE A 298 -3.42 -23.64 -3.68
C ILE A 298 -3.87 -22.22 -4.03
N PRO A 299 -4.37 -21.40 -3.08
CA PRO A 299 -4.80 -20.04 -3.38
C PRO A 299 -3.64 -19.23 -3.96
N ASP A 300 -3.90 -18.52 -5.07
CA ASP A 300 -2.93 -17.64 -5.74
C ASP A 300 -2.42 -16.57 -4.75
N ILE A 301 -1.22 -16.04 -4.98
CA ILE A 301 -0.64 -14.98 -4.14
C ILE A 301 -1.57 -13.76 -4.04
N GLU A 302 -2.26 -13.41 -5.13
CA GLU A 302 -3.28 -12.34 -5.14
C GLU A 302 -4.53 -12.72 -4.33
N GLU A 303 -4.92 -13.99 -4.28
CA GLU A 303 -6.06 -14.46 -3.46
C GLU A 303 -5.74 -14.48 -1.96
N ARG A 304 -4.46 -14.37 -1.58
CA ARG A 304 -4.03 -14.27 -0.17
C ARG A 304 -3.78 -12.85 0.28
N TYR A 305 -3.11 -12.04 -0.55
CA TYR A 305 -2.51 -10.78 -0.11
C TYR A 305 -3.03 -9.55 -0.85
N ALA A 306 -3.89 -9.70 -1.85
CA ALA A 306 -4.44 -8.58 -2.59
C ALA A 306 -5.97 -8.63 -2.66
N TYR A 307 -6.58 -7.48 -2.89
CA TYR A 307 -8.01 -7.35 -3.15
C TYR A 307 -8.22 -6.25 -4.18
N GLY A 308 -9.30 -6.34 -4.94
CA GLY A 308 -9.55 -5.38 -6.00
C GLY A 308 -10.90 -5.56 -6.65
N VAL A 309 -11.05 -4.87 -7.78
CA VAL A 309 -12.28 -4.86 -8.57
C VAL A 309 -11.91 -4.94 -10.05
N GLU A 310 -12.72 -5.70 -10.79
CA GLU A 310 -12.63 -5.88 -12.23
C GLU A 310 -13.91 -5.38 -12.90
N TRP A 311 -13.76 -4.62 -13.98
CA TRP A 311 -14.85 -4.10 -14.79
C TRP A 311 -14.76 -4.67 -16.21
N ASP A 312 -15.92 -4.91 -16.81
CA ASP A 312 -16.04 -5.34 -18.20
C ASP A 312 -16.23 -4.12 -19.11
N MET A 313 -15.27 -3.85 -19.99
CA MET A 313 -15.28 -2.73 -20.94
C MET A 313 -16.36 -2.86 -22.01
N ALA A 314 -16.92 -4.06 -22.22
CA ALA A 314 -18.08 -4.24 -23.09
C ALA A 314 -19.41 -3.94 -22.36
N SER A 315 -19.41 -3.94 -21.03
CA SER A 315 -20.57 -3.58 -20.22
C SER A 315 -20.68 -2.06 -20.07
N SER A 316 -21.91 -1.55 -20.16
CA SER A 316 -22.21 -0.15 -19.82
C SER A 316 -22.39 0.05 -18.31
N SER A 317 -22.37 -1.01 -17.51
CA SER A 317 -22.48 -0.90 -16.05
C SER A 317 -21.23 -0.26 -15.45
N PRO A 318 -21.35 0.76 -14.57
CA PRO A 318 -20.22 1.29 -13.81
C PRO A 318 -19.79 0.37 -12.65
N ASP A 319 -20.60 -0.63 -12.31
CA ASP A 319 -20.32 -1.55 -11.20
C ASP A 319 -19.38 -2.67 -11.63
N GLY A 320 -18.36 -2.87 -10.81
CA GLY A 320 -17.34 -3.89 -11.02
C GLY A 320 -17.56 -5.12 -10.15
N LYS A 321 -16.95 -6.21 -10.57
CA LYS A 321 -16.88 -7.46 -9.81
C LYS A 321 -15.68 -7.43 -8.88
N ARG A 322 -15.90 -7.58 -7.57
CA ARG A 322 -14.81 -7.75 -6.59
C ARG A 322 -14.00 -9.02 -6.88
N VAL A 323 -12.68 -8.92 -6.78
CA VAL A 323 -11.70 -9.99 -7.07
C VAL A 323 -10.58 -10.02 -6.01
N GLY A 324 -9.79 -11.09 -6.00
CA GLY A 324 -8.77 -11.33 -4.97
C GLY A 324 -9.36 -11.81 -3.65
N ASN A 325 -8.71 -11.48 -2.54
CA ASN A 325 -9.12 -11.90 -1.21
C ASN A 325 -10.35 -11.12 -0.72
N MET A 326 -11.49 -11.80 -0.59
CA MET A 326 -12.74 -11.18 -0.14
C MET A 326 -12.73 -10.74 1.33
N GLN A 327 -11.92 -11.37 2.19
CA GLN A 327 -11.76 -10.92 3.57
C GLN A 327 -11.02 -9.58 3.63
N LEU A 328 -9.89 -9.45 2.93
CA LEU A 328 -9.19 -8.17 2.81
C LEU A 328 -10.09 -7.11 2.18
N HIS A 329 -10.99 -7.49 1.28
CA HIS A 329 -11.96 -6.56 0.72
C HIS A 329 -13.00 -6.06 1.75
N ARG A 330 -13.35 -6.84 2.79
CA ARG A 330 -14.22 -6.39 3.88
C ARG A 330 -13.50 -5.46 4.86
N GLU A 331 -12.23 -5.76 5.12
CA GLU A 331 -11.37 -5.08 6.08
C GLU A 331 -10.73 -3.80 5.51
N LEU A 332 -10.50 -3.77 4.19
CA LEU A 332 -9.88 -2.69 3.43
C LEU A 332 -8.55 -2.22 4.05
N PRO A 333 -7.52 -3.08 4.13
CA PRO A 333 -6.28 -2.78 4.87
C PRO A 333 -5.49 -1.57 4.35
N VAL A 334 -5.72 -1.13 3.10
CA VAL A 334 -5.18 0.14 2.60
C VAL A 334 -6.06 1.33 3.01
N GLN A 335 -7.35 1.32 2.65
CA GLN A 335 -8.26 2.44 2.91
C GLN A 335 -8.51 2.69 4.41
N SER A 336 -8.54 1.63 5.24
CA SER A 336 -8.77 1.73 6.68
C SER A 336 -7.64 2.43 7.45
N LYS A 337 -6.43 2.49 6.86
CA LYS A 337 -5.28 3.22 7.44
C LYS A 337 -5.34 4.72 7.17
N ILE A 338 -6.25 5.19 6.32
CA ILE A 338 -6.42 6.63 6.07
C ILE A 338 -7.00 7.27 7.32
N ARG A 339 -6.29 8.27 7.86
CA ARG A 339 -6.65 8.91 9.12
C ARG A 339 -6.31 10.40 9.15
N GLY A 340 -7.19 11.17 9.78
CA GLY A 340 -6.97 12.59 10.02
C GLY A 340 -5.80 12.84 10.96
N CYS A 341 -5.00 13.86 10.66
CA CYS A 341 -3.90 14.30 11.51
C CYS A 341 -3.67 15.81 11.43
N VAL A 342 -3.02 16.35 12.46
CA VAL A 342 -2.36 17.66 12.42
C VAL A 342 -0.90 17.43 12.06
N LEU A 343 -0.48 18.01 10.95
CA LEU A 343 0.86 17.88 10.39
C LEU A 343 1.57 19.23 10.50
N ASP A 344 2.76 19.27 11.09
CA ASP A 344 3.60 20.47 11.10
C ASP A 344 4.29 20.68 9.75
N ASN A 345 4.78 21.91 9.49
CA ASN A 345 5.50 22.23 8.25
C ASN A 345 6.78 21.42 8.03
N SER A 346 7.32 20.79 9.07
CA SER A 346 8.44 19.85 8.97
C SER A 346 7.99 18.44 8.57
N GLY A 347 6.70 18.18 8.37
CA GLY A 347 6.17 16.85 8.05
C GLY A 347 6.07 15.91 9.25
N GLY A 348 6.20 16.45 10.47
CA GLY A 348 5.94 15.73 11.72
C GLY A 348 4.45 15.68 12.03
N VAL A 349 3.94 14.49 12.34
CA VAL A 349 2.55 14.35 12.83
C VAL A 349 2.50 14.76 14.30
N LYS A 350 1.81 15.85 14.60
CA LYS A 350 1.65 16.38 15.96
C LYS A 350 0.60 15.62 16.75
N LYS A 351 -0.50 15.26 16.08
CA LYS A 351 -1.56 14.43 16.64
C LYS A 351 -2.42 13.80 15.54
N TYR A 352 -3.02 12.66 15.86
CA TYR A 352 -4.08 12.07 15.05
C TYR A 352 -5.45 12.54 15.56
N LEU A 353 -6.36 12.82 14.63
CA LEU A 353 -7.73 13.24 14.93
C LEU A 353 -8.62 12.03 15.19
N GLY A 354 -9.75 12.25 15.88
CA GLY A 354 -10.70 11.19 16.24
C GLY A 354 -11.21 10.40 15.03
N ALA A 355 -11.33 9.07 15.17
CA ALA A 355 -11.75 8.21 14.06
C ALA A 355 -13.19 8.48 13.59
N SER A 356 -14.11 8.66 14.54
CA SER A 356 -15.54 8.82 14.25
C SER A 356 -15.96 10.26 13.99
N SER A 357 -15.24 11.24 14.54
CA SER A 357 -15.53 12.67 14.38
C SER A 357 -14.30 13.50 14.72
N TRP A 358 -14.16 14.67 14.09
CA TRP A 358 -13.10 15.64 14.44
C TRP A 358 -13.71 16.84 15.16
N SER A 359 -13.33 17.03 16.43
CA SER A 359 -13.83 18.15 17.23
C SER A 359 -13.17 19.46 16.80
N GLN A 360 -13.87 20.58 17.01
CA GLN A 360 -13.30 21.90 16.73
C GLN A 360 -12.04 22.17 17.56
N GLU A 361 -12.00 21.70 18.80
CA GLU A 361 -10.84 21.81 19.69
C GLU A 361 -9.63 21.05 19.11
N ASP A 362 -9.85 19.84 18.59
CA ASP A 362 -8.78 19.06 17.94
C ASP A 362 -8.24 19.73 16.67
N MET A 363 -9.06 20.52 16.00
CA MET A 363 -8.69 21.22 14.76
C MET A 363 -8.21 22.66 14.99
N SER A 364 -8.14 23.12 16.24
CA SER A 364 -7.54 24.40 16.58
C SER A 364 -6.02 24.28 16.49
N ILE A 365 -5.46 24.85 15.42
CA ILE A 365 -4.05 24.75 15.06
C ILE A 365 -3.47 26.14 14.75
N ASP A 366 -2.15 26.28 14.84
CA ASP A 366 -1.48 27.41 14.19
C ASP A 366 -1.47 27.13 12.68
N TYR A 367 -2.40 27.74 11.97
CA TYR A 367 -2.62 27.44 10.56
C TYR A 367 -1.45 27.81 9.65
N LEU A 368 -0.48 28.61 10.11
CA LEU A 368 0.74 28.91 9.34
C LEU A 368 1.85 27.89 9.58
N LEU A 369 1.88 27.26 10.76
CA LEU A 369 2.89 26.27 11.14
C LEU A 369 2.43 24.82 10.97
N GLU A 370 1.12 24.61 10.91
CA GLU A 370 0.47 23.30 10.91
C GLU A 370 -0.61 23.24 9.82
N ALA A 371 -1.06 22.03 9.50
CA ALA A 371 -2.15 21.77 8.57
C ALA A 371 -2.96 20.54 8.98
N ILE A 372 -4.27 20.56 8.71
CA ILE A 372 -5.17 19.43 8.92
C ILE A 372 -5.17 18.55 7.66
N MET A 373 -4.68 17.33 7.79
CA MET A 373 -4.43 16.44 6.66
C MET A 373 -5.09 15.08 6.87
N ALA A 374 -5.34 14.36 5.78
CA ALA A 374 -5.56 12.93 5.77
C ALA A 374 -4.23 12.25 5.42
N GLU A 375 -3.67 11.51 6.38
CA GLU A 375 -2.52 10.63 6.17
C GLU A 375 -2.97 9.40 5.37
N MET A 376 -2.24 9.11 4.30
CA MET A 376 -2.38 7.88 3.53
C MET A 376 -1.04 7.14 3.59
N ASP A 377 -1.05 5.96 4.20
CA ASP A 377 0.15 5.15 4.33
C ASP A 377 0.60 4.55 2.99
N ARG A 378 1.81 3.99 2.96
CA ARG A 378 2.33 3.29 1.78
C ARG A 378 1.49 2.06 1.43
N PHE A 379 1.37 1.75 0.15
CA PHE A 379 0.72 0.53 -0.33
C PHE A 379 1.20 0.16 -1.74
N TRP A 380 0.68 -0.94 -2.26
CA TRP A 380 0.96 -1.43 -3.60
C TRP A 380 -0.33 -1.48 -4.41
N ILE A 381 -0.26 -1.00 -5.66
CA ILE A 381 -1.40 -0.99 -6.59
C ILE A 381 -1.00 -1.62 -7.92
N ARG A 382 -1.91 -2.33 -8.56
CA ARG A 382 -1.70 -2.88 -9.90
C ARG A 382 -2.92 -2.64 -10.76
N PHE A 383 -2.67 -2.23 -11.99
CA PHE A 383 -3.65 -2.19 -13.05
C PHE A 383 -3.37 -3.31 -14.04
N TYR A 384 -4.43 -3.91 -14.58
CA TYR A 384 -4.29 -4.90 -15.63
C TYR A 384 -5.45 -4.81 -16.62
N ILE A 385 -5.20 -5.25 -17.84
CA ILE A 385 -6.23 -5.48 -18.86
C ILE A 385 -6.09 -6.94 -19.32
N LYS A 386 -7.17 -7.70 -19.18
CA LYS A 386 -7.28 -9.11 -19.60
C LYS A 386 -8.45 -9.23 -20.58
N GLY A 387 -8.16 -9.19 -21.87
CA GLY A 387 -9.19 -9.15 -22.91
C GLY A 387 -10.06 -7.89 -22.79
N LEU A 388 -11.37 -8.07 -22.62
CA LEU A 388 -12.33 -6.98 -22.44
C LEU A 388 -12.45 -6.48 -21.00
N LYS A 389 -11.70 -7.05 -20.06
CA LYS A 389 -11.76 -6.68 -18.65
C LYS A 389 -10.56 -5.84 -18.25
N PHE A 390 -10.78 -4.82 -17.43
CA PHE A 390 -9.70 -4.14 -16.72
C PHE A 390 -9.93 -4.25 -15.22
N GLY A 391 -8.86 -4.28 -14.45
CA GLY A 391 -8.94 -4.38 -13.00
C GLY A 391 -7.94 -3.47 -12.29
N CYS A 392 -8.30 -3.11 -11.07
CA CYS A 392 -7.45 -2.44 -10.10
C CYS A 392 -7.34 -3.31 -8.85
N MET A 393 -6.12 -3.68 -8.49
CA MET A 393 -5.80 -4.49 -7.31
C MET A 393 -4.95 -3.68 -6.35
N MET A 394 -5.12 -3.91 -5.05
CA MET A 394 -4.39 -3.27 -3.96
C MET A 394 -3.88 -4.30 -2.96
N SER A 395 -2.72 -3.99 -2.36
CA SER A 395 -2.17 -4.73 -1.24
C SER A 395 -1.46 -3.78 -0.28
N ASP A 396 -1.54 -4.06 1.02
CA ASP A 396 -0.73 -3.39 2.04
C ASP A 396 0.63 -4.08 2.28
N THR A 397 0.88 -5.15 1.53
CA THR A 397 2.09 -5.98 1.55
C THR A 397 2.77 -5.92 0.19
N PRO A 398 4.13 -5.99 0.11
CA PRO A 398 4.82 -6.02 -1.17
C PRO A 398 4.36 -7.17 -2.08
N MET A 399 4.02 -6.84 -3.32
CA MET A 399 3.51 -7.80 -4.31
C MET A 399 4.29 -7.68 -5.63
N PRO A 400 4.71 -8.80 -6.25
CA PRO A 400 5.35 -8.78 -7.57
C PRO A 400 4.42 -8.17 -8.64
N GLY A 401 4.95 -7.23 -9.43
CA GLY A 401 4.19 -6.57 -10.51
C GLY A 401 3.22 -5.48 -10.05
N TYR A 402 3.24 -5.09 -8.78
CA TYR A 402 2.48 -3.95 -8.26
C TYR A 402 3.39 -2.73 -8.13
N THR A 403 2.86 -1.57 -8.51
CA THR A 403 3.50 -0.27 -8.33
C THR A 403 3.45 0.13 -6.87
N TYR A 404 4.61 0.48 -6.31
CA TYR A 404 4.72 1.00 -4.96
C TYR A 404 4.24 2.45 -4.90
N ILE A 405 3.34 2.71 -3.96
CA ILE A 405 2.75 4.01 -3.73
C ILE A 405 3.26 4.52 -2.37
N ASN A 406 4.06 5.60 -2.39
CA ASN A 406 4.64 6.21 -1.19
C ASN A 406 3.57 6.65 -0.18
N LYS A 407 3.96 6.82 1.08
CA LYS A 407 3.16 7.53 2.07
C LYS A 407 2.95 8.98 1.61
N ARG A 408 1.74 9.54 1.76
CA ARG A 408 1.44 10.93 1.42
C ARG A 408 0.37 11.52 2.33
N TYR A 409 0.23 12.84 2.28
CA TYR A 409 -0.80 13.55 3.01
C TYR A 409 -1.56 14.46 2.06
N MET A 410 -2.88 14.35 2.07
CA MET A 410 -3.78 15.25 1.33
C MET A 410 -4.53 16.12 2.32
N SER A 411 -4.74 17.39 2.00
CA SER A 411 -5.52 18.27 2.86
C SER A 411 -6.93 17.72 3.04
N ALA A 412 -7.39 17.68 4.29
CA ALA A 412 -8.73 17.20 4.59
C ALA A 412 -9.81 18.08 3.95
N PHE A 413 -9.51 19.36 3.79
CA PHE A 413 -10.39 20.36 3.16
C PHE A 413 -9.84 20.82 1.82
N GLU A 414 -10.71 21.45 1.03
CA GLU A 414 -10.26 22.31 -0.06
C GLU A 414 -9.41 23.46 0.50
N GLY A 415 -8.38 23.87 -0.25
CA GLY A 415 -7.34 24.76 0.25
C GLY A 415 -7.88 26.14 0.60
N GLY A 416 -7.50 26.66 1.77
CA GLY A 416 -7.61 28.08 2.10
C GLY A 416 -6.30 28.80 1.78
N ILE A 417 -6.25 30.12 2.00
CA ILE A 417 -4.99 30.87 1.91
C ILE A 417 -4.88 31.83 3.09
N ASP A 418 -3.66 32.10 3.55
CA ASP A 418 -3.37 33.30 4.32
C ASP A 418 -3.06 34.43 3.34
N ARG A 419 -3.90 35.47 3.29
CA ARG A 419 -3.79 36.58 2.34
C ARG A 419 -2.51 37.42 2.55
N PRO A 420 -2.06 37.75 3.78
CA PRO A 420 -0.81 38.46 4.00
C PRO A 420 0.43 37.70 3.50
N SER A 421 0.60 36.43 3.87
CA SER A 421 1.79 35.66 3.49
C SER A 421 1.65 34.99 2.13
N MET A 422 0.44 34.91 1.59
CA MET A 422 0.08 34.11 0.41
C MET A 422 0.52 32.65 0.57
N THR A 423 0.28 32.06 1.75
CA THR A 423 0.58 30.66 2.07
C THR A 423 -0.70 29.81 1.97
N LEU A 424 -0.62 28.67 1.28
CA LEU A 424 -1.76 27.76 1.12
C LEU A 424 -2.04 27.01 2.44
N LEU A 425 -3.30 26.84 2.80
CA LEU A 425 -3.73 26.35 4.10
C LEU A 425 -4.63 25.11 3.98
N SER A 426 -4.55 24.23 4.98
CA SER A 426 -5.66 23.35 5.33
C SER A 426 -6.01 23.52 6.79
N ALA A 427 -7.15 24.17 7.05
CA ALA A 427 -7.58 24.50 8.40
C ALA A 427 -9.10 24.64 8.46
N TYR A 428 -9.66 24.40 9.65
CA TYR A 428 -11.09 24.53 9.93
C TYR A 428 -11.57 25.97 9.65
N GLY A 429 -12.74 26.10 9.04
CA GLY A 429 -13.29 27.36 8.55
C GLY A 429 -14.73 27.67 8.98
N VAL A 430 -15.49 26.69 9.46
CA VAL A 430 -16.87 26.93 9.91
C VAL A 430 -16.89 27.98 11.03
N GLY A 431 -17.69 29.03 10.85
CA GLY A 431 -17.81 30.14 11.81
C GLY A 431 -16.59 31.07 11.89
N SER A 432 -15.60 30.92 11.01
CA SER A 432 -14.42 31.78 11.00
C SER A 432 -14.78 33.25 10.74
N THR A 433 -14.20 34.14 11.53
CA THR A 433 -14.24 35.60 11.33
C THR A 433 -12.92 36.18 10.84
N ASN A 434 -11.91 35.32 10.59
CA ASN A 434 -10.56 35.75 10.25
C ASN A 434 -10.47 36.23 8.79
N VAL A 435 -10.39 37.55 8.61
CA VAL A 435 -10.28 38.23 7.32
C VAL A 435 -9.00 37.90 6.55
N ASN A 436 -7.92 37.52 7.24
CA ASN A 436 -6.68 37.10 6.58
C ASN A 436 -6.86 35.74 5.90
N ARG A 437 -7.85 34.95 6.32
CA ARG A 437 -8.18 33.64 5.74
C ARG A 437 -9.41 33.68 4.83
N ARG A 438 -9.79 34.86 4.32
CA ARG A 438 -10.93 35.02 3.42
C ARG A 438 -10.72 34.23 2.13
N GLY A 439 -11.63 33.30 1.84
CA GLY A 439 -11.63 32.49 0.63
C GLY A 439 -12.14 33.22 -0.60
N GLY A 440 -12.57 32.45 -1.60
CA GLY A 440 -13.07 32.95 -2.88
C GLY A 440 -12.12 33.94 -3.55
N ASP A 441 -12.70 34.92 -4.23
CA ASP A 441 -12.00 36.04 -4.86
C ASP A 441 -11.58 37.18 -3.92
N ASN A 442 -11.66 36.97 -2.60
CA ASN A 442 -11.30 37.95 -1.57
C ASN A 442 -12.26 39.16 -1.41
N THR A 443 -13.51 39.07 -1.86
CA THR A 443 -14.49 40.16 -1.69
C THR A 443 -14.79 40.46 -0.20
N ALA A 444 -14.25 41.56 0.33
CA ALA A 444 -14.36 41.95 1.74
C ALA A 444 -15.75 42.49 2.13
N ASP A 445 -16.45 43.15 1.21
CA ASP A 445 -17.78 43.73 1.44
C ASP A 445 -18.86 42.68 1.80
N TRP A 446 -18.56 41.39 1.63
CA TRP A 446 -19.47 40.29 1.94
C TRP A 446 -19.23 39.69 3.31
N ASP A 447 -18.22 40.13 4.06
CA ASP A 447 -17.95 39.63 5.40
C ASP A 447 -19.16 39.83 6.33
N GLY A 448 -19.51 38.78 7.08
CA GLY A 448 -20.69 38.78 7.94
C GLY A 448 -22.06 38.69 7.21
N THR A 449 -22.08 38.65 5.88
CA THR A 449 -23.32 38.50 5.10
C THR A 449 -23.65 37.03 4.78
N TYR A 450 -24.86 36.77 4.25
CA TYR A 450 -25.30 35.45 3.79
C TYR A 450 -24.38 34.81 2.73
N ARG A 451 -23.57 35.62 2.04
CA ARG A 451 -22.62 35.20 1.00
C ARG A 451 -21.16 35.50 1.35
N SER A 452 -20.85 35.58 2.65
CA SER A 452 -19.47 35.76 3.13
C SER A 452 -18.50 34.74 2.52
N LEU A 453 -17.23 35.12 2.40
CA LEU A 453 -16.15 34.23 1.95
C LEU A 453 -15.23 33.79 3.10
N LEU A 454 -15.51 34.23 4.33
CA LEU A 454 -14.75 33.82 5.50
C LEU A 454 -14.90 32.31 5.73
N GLY A 455 -13.77 31.64 6.00
CA GLY A 455 -13.73 30.21 6.27
C GLY A 455 -13.97 29.29 5.08
N ARG A 456 -14.09 29.84 3.86
CA ARG A 456 -14.29 29.10 2.62
C ARG A 456 -12.97 28.87 1.89
N PRO A 457 -12.88 27.90 0.96
CA PRO A 457 -11.66 27.68 0.19
C PRO A 457 -11.31 28.91 -0.66
N VAL A 458 -10.03 29.09 -0.93
CA VAL A 458 -9.55 30.15 -1.84
C VAL A 458 -9.79 29.73 -3.29
N THR A 459 -10.16 30.69 -4.13
CA THR A 459 -10.25 30.53 -5.59
C THR A 459 -9.66 31.76 -6.29
N ASN A 460 -9.83 31.86 -7.61
CA ASN A 460 -9.41 33.02 -8.40
C ASN A 460 -7.88 33.26 -8.34
N LEU A 461 -7.11 32.16 -8.36
CA LEU A 461 -5.66 32.13 -8.50
C LEU A 461 -5.27 31.23 -9.67
N THR A 462 -4.13 31.51 -10.29
CA THR A 462 -3.54 30.63 -11.31
C THR A 462 -2.94 29.37 -10.70
N ARG A 463 -2.67 28.34 -11.51
CA ARG A 463 -1.99 27.13 -11.04
C ARG A 463 -0.63 27.45 -10.40
N ASP A 464 0.15 28.33 -11.03
CA ASP A 464 1.44 28.75 -10.51
C ASP A 464 1.33 29.46 -9.15
N GLN A 465 0.32 30.31 -8.96
CA GLN A 465 0.09 30.96 -7.66
C GLN A 465 -0.25 29.94 -6.57
N PHE A 466 -1.04 28.91 -6.87
CA PHE A 466 -1.30 27.80 -5.95
C PHE A 466 -0.02 27.02 -5.60
N ARG A 467 0.79 26.69 -6.61
CA ARG A 467 2.08 26.00 -6.46
C ARG A 467 3.02 26.79 -5.55
N GLN A 468 3.22 28.07 -5.84
CA GLN A 468 4.08 28.95 -5.03
C GLN A 468 3.54 29.10 -3.59
N ALA A 469 2.23 29.24 -3.42
CA ALA A 469 1.60 29.37 -2.11
C ALA A 469 1.78 28.10 -1.24
N ALA A 470 1.73 26.91 -1.84
CA ALA A 470 1.98 25.67 -1.12
C ALA A 470 3.46 25.52 -0.71
N ARG A 471 4.38 25.81 -1.63
CA ARG A 471 5.84 25.67 -1.42
C ARG A 471 6.40 26.58 -0.34
N LYS A 472 5.70 27.66 0.02
CA LYS A 472 6.05 28.51 1.18
C LYS A 472 6.07 27.77 2.51
N ARG A 473 5.43 26.60 2.60
CA ARG A 473 5.50 25.74 3.80
C ARG A 473 6.81 24.97 3.92
N GLY A 474 7.58 24.83 2.84
CA GLY A 474 8.87 24.15 2.82
C GLY A 474 8.94 22.95 1.88
N SER A 475 10.07 22.24 1.91
CA SER A 475 10.33 21.08 1.04
C SER A 475 9.29 19.97 1.27
N GLY A 476 8.81 19.37 0.18
CA GLY A 476 7.80 18.31 0.21
C GLY A 476 6.35 18.81 0.22
N TRP A 477 6.11 20.10 0.46
CA TRP A 477 4.79 20.72 0.34
C TRP A 477 4.49 21.16 -1.07
N GLU A 478 3.34 20.74 -1.58
CA GLU A 478 2.88 21.07 -2.93
C GLU A 478 1.39 21.36 -2.92
N MET A 479 0.92 22.03 -3.98
CA MET A 479 -0.52 22.07 -4.24
C MET A 479 -1.02 20.66 -4.62
N TYR A 480 -2.33 20.52 -4.83
CA TYR A 480 -2.91 19.24 -5.23
C TYR A 480 -2.25 18.70 -6.50
N THR A 481 -1.94 17.41 -6.53
CA THR A 481 -1.32 16.77 -7.69
C THR A 481 -2.30 15.81 -8.35
N TYR A 482 -2.13 15.62 -9.66
CA TYR A 482 -2.96 14.72 -10.44
C TYR A 482 -2.84 13.28 -9.92
N ASN A 483 -1.63 12.85 -9.55
CA ASN A 483 -1.43 11.51 -8.99
C ASN A 483 -2.12 11.33 -7.63
N ALA A 484 -2.11 12.34 -6.75
CA ALA A 484 -2.86 12.28 -5.49
C ALA A 484 -4.37 12.13 -5.73
N HIS A 485 -4.92 12.84 -6.72
CA HIS A 485 -6.33 12.70 -7.10
C HIS A 485 -6.66 11.35 -7.74
N LYS A 486 -5.83 10.88 -8.67
CA LYS A 486 -5.96 9.57 -9.32
C LYS A 486 -5.98 8.44 -8.29
N ILE A 487 -5.07 8.48 -7.33
CA ILE A 487 -5.02 7.51 -6.23
C ILE A 487 -6.29 7.59 -5.37
N LEU A 488 -6.77 8.79 -5.05
CA LEU A 488 -8.03 8.98 -4.31
C LEU A 488 -9.21 8.34 -5.03
N PHE A 489 -9.31 8.52 -6.36
CA PHE A 489 -10.33 7.88 -7.20
C PHE A 489 -10.25 6.35 -7.11
N TRP A 490 -9.06 5.76 -7.29
CA TRP A 490 -8.95 4.29 -7.29
C TRP A 490 -9.22 3.66 -5.94
N LEU A 491 -8.87 4.35 -4.85
CA LEU A 491 -9.23 3.90 -3.50
C LEU A 491 -10.76 3.82 -3.35
N PHE A 492 -11.47 4.84 -3.82
CA PHE A 492 -12.93 4.86 -3.85
C PHE A 492 -13.49 3.74 -4.74
N ALA A 493 -13.00 3.64 -5.98
CA ALA A 493 -13.53 2.70 -6.96
C ALA A 493 -13.38 1.24 -6.51
N VAL A 494 -12.25 0.90 -5.86
CA VAL A 494 -12.05 -0.42 -5.25
C VAL A 494 -12.96 -0.60 -4.04
N GLU A 495 -12.98 0.36 -3.10
CA GLU A 495 -13.80 0.26 -1.88
C GLU A 495 -15.29 0.04 -2.19
N TYR A 496 -15.87 0.86 -3.08
CA TYR A 496 -17.29 0.83 -3.41
C TYR A 496 -17.64 -0.11 -4.58
N ALA A 497 -16.64 -0.68 -5.27
CA ALA A 497 -16.81 -1.48 -6.50
C ALA A 497 -17.63 -0.80 -7.59
N THR A 498 -17.46 0.52 -7.73
CA THR A 498 -18.17 1.29 -8.75
C THR A 498 -17.29 2.41 -9.30
N LEU A 499 -17.46 2.74 -10.57
CA LEU A 499 -16.88 3.94 -11.18
C LEU A 499 -17.77 5.17 -10.97
N ASP A 500 -19.02 4.98 -10.54
CA ASP A 500 -20.00 6.05 -10.33
C ASP A 500 -19.87 6.65 -8.92
N SER A 501 -19.06 7.70 -8.80
CA SER A 501 -18.86 8.40 -7.54
C SER A 501 -20.10 9.13 -7.02
N GLN A 502 -21.06 9.43 -7.90
CA GLN A 502 -22.30 10.15 -7.57
C GLN A 502 -23.47 9.24 -7.17
N LYS A 503 -23.31 7.92 -7.19
CA LYS A 503 -24.33 7.00 -6.68
C LYS A 503 -24.80 7.41 -5.28
N PRO A 504 -26.09 7.18 -4.96
CA PRO A 504 -26.62 7.45 -3.62
C PRO A 504 -25.70 6.88 -2.54
N PHE A 505 -25.40 7.70 -1.54
CA PHE A 505 -24.60 7.25 -0.41
C PHE A 505 -25.38 6.22 0.40
N ASN A 506 -24.69 5.16 0.82
CA ASN A 506 -25.24 4.19 1.75
C ASN A 506 -24.24 3.94 2.88
N ALA A 507 -24.63 4.30 4.10
CA ALA A 507 -23.82 4.09 5.29
C ALA A 507 -23.72 2.62 5.69
N GLN A 508 -24.70 1.79 5.30
CA GLN A 508 -24.74 0.38 5.64
C GLN A 508 -23.94 -0.43 4.62
N LYS A 509 -23.19 -1.41 5.12
CA LYS A 509 -22.55 -2.42 4.28
C LYS A 509 -23.60 -3.40 3.75
N ASP A 510 -23.28 -4.09 2.65
CA ASP A 510 -24.13 -5.18 2.16
C ASP A 510 -24.09 -6.41 3.11
N ALA A 511 -24.86 -7.45 2.79
CA ALA A 511 -24.92 -8.68 3.60
C ALA A 511 -23.56 -9.39 3.74
N ASN A 512 -22.61 -9.11 2.84
CA ASN A 512 -21.27 -9.67 2.86
C ASN A 512 -20.25 -8.74 3.54
N GLY A 513 -20.65 -7.58 4.06
CA GLY A 513 -19.77 -6.62 4.74
C GLY A 513 -18.99 -5.69 3.80
N PHE A 514 -19.43 -5.55 2.53
CA PHE A 514 -18.82 -4.63 1.56
C PHE A 514 -19.50 -3.26 1.55
N ALA A 515 -18.76 -2.21 1.20
CA ALA A 515 -19.34 -0.91 0.91
C ALA A 515 -20.20 -0.97 -0.37
N GLN A 516 -21.23 -0.14 -0.44
CA GLN A 516 -22.20 -0.09 -1.53
C GLN A 516 -22.62 1.35 -1.82
N GLY A 517 -23.17 1.60 -3.01
CA GLY A 517 -23.57 2.94 -3.45
C GLY A 517 -22.36 3.78 -3.88
N GLY A 518 -22.41 5.09 -3.62
CA GLY A 518 -21.33 6.03 -3.91
C GLY A 518 -21.15 7.04 -2.78
N LEU A 519 -20.76 8.26 -3.12
CA LEU A 519 -20.59 9.36 -2.15
C LEU A 519 -21.73 10.40 -2.24
N GLY A 520 -22.84 10.03 -2.89
CA GLY A 520 -23.93 10.94 -3.21
C GLY A 520 -23.55 11.94 -4.29
N PRO A 521 -24.45 12.86 -4.66
CA PRO A 521 -24.24 13.78 -5.78
C PRO A 521 -23.11 14.81 -5.58
N GLY A 522 -22.53 14.88 -4.37
CA GLY A 522 -21.64 15.96 -3.97
C GLY A 522 -22.33 17.34 -4.02
N PRO A 523 -21.63 18.43 -3.69
CA PRO A 523 -22.20 19.77 -3.71
C PRO A 523 -22.23 20.29 -5.16
N THR A 524 -23.26 19.92 -5.92
CA THR A 524 -23.40 20.12 -7.38
C THR A 524 -24.78 20.69 -7.79
N GLN A 525 -25.64 21.01 -6.81
CA GLN A 525 -27.05 21.38 -7.01
C GLN A 525 -27.32 22.89 -7.13
N MET A 526 -26.29 23.73 -7.23
CA MET A 526 -26.42 25.20 -7.30
C MET A 526 -26.64 25.68 -8.73
N THR A 527 -27.89 25.74 -9.18
CA THR A 527 -28.26 26.06 -10.57
C THR A 527 -28.08 27.53 -10.95
N ASP A 528 -28.14 28.47 -10.00
CA ASP A 528 -28.04 29.92 -10.24
C ASP A 528 -26.76 30.55 -9.64
N TRP A 529 -25.72 29.73 -9.48
CA TRP A 529 -24.53 30.07 -8.70
C TRP A 529 -23.84 31.39 -9.09
N ILE A 530 -23.72 31.66 -10.39
CA ILE A 530 -23.13 32.90 -10.93
C ILE A 530 -23.91 34.12 -10.43
N ASN A 531 -25.24 34.08 -10.51
CA ASN A 531 -26.07 35.20 -10.10
C ASN A 531 -26.13 35.36 -8.57
N PHE A 532 -25.99 34.26 -7.82
CA PHE A 532 -26.05 34.28 -6.36
C PHE A 532 -24.84 34.99 -5.71
N ASN A 533 -23.62 34.56 -6.06
CA ASN A 533 -22.39 35.09 -5.45
C ASN A 533 -21.19 35.16 -6.42
N ASN A 534 -21.44 35.36 -7.72
CA ASN A 534 -20.42 35.37 -8.77
C ASN A 534 -19.65 34.05 -8.86
N ALA A 535 -20.32 32.91 -8.60
CA ALA A 535 -19.71 31.58 -8.60
C ALA A 535 -18.52 31.43 -7.62
N ASN A 536 -18.57 32.12 -6.49
CA ASN A 536 -17.62 31.93 -5.40
C ASN A 536 -18.00 30.72 -4.54
N PRO A 537 -17.04 30.09 -3.83
CA PRO A 537 -17.31 28.96 -2.94
C PRO A 537 -18.47 29.21 -1.98
N LEU A 538 -19.19 28.15 -1.64
CA LEU A 538 -20.45 28.19 -0.88
C LEU A 538 -20.31 27.61 0.51
N ILE A 539 -19.56 26.51 0.65
CA ILE A 539 -19.45 25.70 1.86
C ILE A 539 -18.15 26.04 2.61
N PRO A 540 -18.20 26.36 3.91
CA PRO A 540 -17.01 26.57 4.72
C PRO A 540 -16.25 25.26 4.97
N CYS A 541 -14.92 25.33 5.03
CA CYS A 541 -14.07 24.16 5.27
C CYS A 541 -14.35 23.53 6.63
N GLY A 542 -14.57 22.22 6.66
CA GLY A 542 -14.82 21.44 7.87
C GLY A 542 -16.30 21.23 8.21
N TYR A 543 -17.20 21.47 7.26
CA TYR A 543 -18.64 21.27 7.45
C TYR A 543 -19.03 19.80 7.74
N THR A 544 -18.26 18.85 7.22
CA THR A 544 -18.52 17.40 7.29
C THR A 544 -17.71 16.67 8.37
N ASN A 545 -17.09 17.40 9.30
CA ASN A 545 -16.15 16.83 10.29
C ASN A 545 -16.77 15.84 11.29
N GLU A 546 -18.10 15.81 11.38
CA GLU A 546 -18.83 14.81 12.16
C GLU A 546 -18.63 13.37 11.66
N PHE A 547 -18.13 13.18 10.43
CA PHE A 547 -17.81 11.85 9.91
C PHE A 547 -16.37 11.41 10.21
N GLY A 548 -15.51 12.28 10.74
CA GLY A 548 -14.13 11.96 11.08
C GLY A 548 -13.35 11.35 9.92
N ASN A 549 -12.81 10.14 10.12
CA ASN A 549 -12.09 9.36 9.11
C ASN A 549 -13.02 8.53 8.21
N GLY A 550 -14.34 8.55 8.47
CA GLY A 550 -15.34 7.87 7.68
C GLY A 550 -15.70 8.60 6.38
N SER A 551 -16.59 7.97 5.62
CA SER A 551 -17.22 8.52 4.43
C SER A 551 -18.69 8.84 4.72
N GLY A 552 -19.24 9.86 4.07
CA GLY A 552 -20.61 10.31 4.34
C GLY A 552 -21.04 11.49 3.48
N GLU A 553 -22.30 11.86 3.60
CA GLU A 553 -22.85 13.09 3.02
C GLU A 553 -23.69 13.87 4.03
N LYS A 554 -23.67 15.19 3.91
CA LYS A 554 -24.38 16.12 4.79
C LYS A 554 -24.99 17.26 3.98
N ALA A 555 -26.27 17.51 4.19
CA ALA A 555 -26.96 18.65 3.59
C ALA A 555 -26.42 19.98 4.15
N TYR A 556 -26.06 20.90 3.26
CA TYR A 556 -25.69 22.29 3.55
C TYR A 556 -26.75 23.22 2.98
N VAL A 557 -27.36 24.01 3.86
CA VAL A 557 -28.38 24.99 3.48
C VAL A 557 -27.72 26.31 3.12
N VAL A 558 -27.74 26.66 1.83
CA VAL A 558 -27.31 27.98 1.35
C VAL A 558 -28.41 28.98 1.70
N LYS A 559 -28.06 30.03 2.45
CA LYS A 559 -29.00 31.07 2.87
C LYS A 559 -29.06 32.22 1.86
N ASN A 560 -30.22 32.86 1.72
CA ASN A 560 -30.37 34.12 0.98
C ASN A 560 -30.30 35.34 1.92
N ALA A 561 -30.38 36.55 1.35
CA ALA A 561 -30.31 37.81 2.09
C ALA A 561 -31.38 37.96 3.19
N SER A 562 -32.54 37.33 3.02
CA SER A 562 -33.64 37.35 3.99
C SER A 562 -33.51 36.27 5.08
N GLY A 563 -32.42 35.49 5.08
CA GLY A 563 -32.22 34.36 6.00
C GLY A 563 -32.99 33.08 5.62
N GLY A 564 -33.73 33.11 4.51
CA GLY A 564 -34.41 31.94 3.95
C GLY A 564 -33.46 30.97 3.25
N THR A 565 -33.96 29.78 2.91
CA THR A 565 -33.21 28.80 2.12
C THR A 565 -33.21 29.22 0.64
N HIS A 566 -32.01 29.33 0.06
CA HIS A 566 -31.80 29.55 -1.37
C HIS A 566 -31.64 28.22 -2.11
N ALA A 567 -30.74 27.36 -1.61
CA ALA A 567 -30.48 26.03 -2.15
C ALA A 567 -30.04 25.09 -1.01
N THR A 568 -30.11 23.78 -1.27
CA THR A 568 -29.53 22.75 -0.40
C THR A 568 -28.53 21.94 -1.19
N LEU A 569 -27.28 21.91 -0.73
CA LEU A 569 -26.17 21.19 -1.38
C LEU A 569 -25.77 19.97 -0.55
N MET A 570 -25.38 18.86 -1.17
CA MET A 570 -24.94 17.67 -0.44
C MET A 570 -23.42 17.65 -0.33
N ALA A 571 -22.87 18.15 0.78
CA ALA A 571 -21.43 18.08 1.04
C ALA A 571 -21.04 16.62 1.32
N ASN A 572 -20.10 16.07 0.55
CA ASN A 572 -19.66 14.68 0.69
C ASN A 572 -18.28 14.59 1.32
N ARG A 573 -17.96 13.42 1.86
CA ARG A 573 -16.66 13.10 2.47
C ARG A 573 -16.27 11.69 2.10
N TYR A 574 -15.00 11.50 1.78
CA TYR A 574 -14.42 10.17 1.57
C TYR A 574 -13.18 10.02 2.45
N ARG A 575 -13.23 9.08 3.41
CA ARG A 575 -12.09 8.71 4.25
C ARG A 575 -11.35 9.92 4.87
N GLY A 576 -12.09 10.87 5.45
CA GLY A 576 -11.51 12.10 6.03
C GLY A 576 -11.28 13.27 5.06
N ILE A 577 -11.47 13.09 3.76
CA ILE A 577 -11.32 14.14 2.75
C ILE A 577 -12.71 14.69 2.40
N GLU A 578 -12.98 15.93 2.78
CA GLU A 578 -14.21 16.68 2.50
C GLU A 578 -14.25 17.17 1.05
N ASN A 579 -15.41 17.09 0.41
CA ASN A 579 -15.70 17.52 -0.97
C ASN A 579 -14.65 17.06 -1.98
N PRO A 580 -14.34 15.75 -2.07
CA PRO A 580 -13.31 15.27 -2.99
C PRO A 580 -13.68 15.56 -4.46
N PHE A 581 -14.97 15.73 -4.75
CA PHE A 581 -15.52 16.26 -5.99
C PHE A 581 -16.69 17.22 -5.71
N GLY A 582 -17.16 17.94 -6.73
CA GLY A 582 -18.14 19.02 -6.60
C GLY A 582 -17.56 20.27 -5.93
N HIS A 583 -18.45 21.23 -5.63
CA HIS A 583 -18.19 22.53 -5.00
C HIS A 583 -17.39 23.48 -5.90
N ILE A 584 -16.12 23.16 -6.13
CA ILE A 584 -15.19 23.91 -6.98
C ILE A 584 -14.30 22.93 -7.75
N TRP A 585 -13.92 23.32 -8.97
CA TRP A 585 -12.86 22.62 -9.69
C TRP A 585 -11.56 22.72 -8.91
N LYS A 586 -10.79 21.63 -8.91
CA LYS A 586 -9.49 21.58 -8.23
C LYS A 586 -8.38 21.55 -9.27
N TYR A 587 -7.54 22.58 -9.26
CA TYR A 587 -6.29 22.57 -10.00
C TYR A 587 -5.42 21.42 -9.52
N THR A 588 -4.89 20.67 -10.48
CA THR A 588 -3.85 19.68 -10.23
C THR A 588 -2.55 20.08 -10.91
N ASP A 589 -1.44 19.78 -10.23
CA ASP A 589 -0.10 19.83 -10.80
C ASP A 589 0.42 18.43 -11.14
N GLY A 590 1.55 18.35 -11.84
CA GLY A 590 2.13 17.08 -12.29
C GLY A 590 1.41 16.44 -13.48
N ALA A 591 0.42 17.11 -14.07
CA ALA A 591 -0.22 16.72 -15.33
C ALA A 591 -0.44 17.92 -16.26
N ASN A 592 -0.09 17.75 -17.53
CA ASN A 592 -0.24 18.74 -18.59
C ASN A 592 -0.81 18.11 -19.85
N ILE A 593 -1.66 18.85 -20.55
CA ILE A 593 -2.19 18.45 -21.85
C ILE A 593 -1.53 19.28 -22.95
N GLN A 594 -0.92 18.59 -23.91
CA GLN A 594 -0.45 19.21 -25.15
C GLN A 594 -1.59 19.21 -26.16
N VAL A 595 -2.01 20.38 -26.62
CA VAL A 595 -3.06 20.53 -27.63
C VAL A 595 -2.52 21.23 -28.87
N THR A 596 -2.84 20.69 -30.05
CA THR A 596 -2.73 21.39 -31.33
C THR A 596 -4.10 21.55 -31.99
N THR A 597 -4.24 22.61 -32.79
CA THR A 597 -5.48 22.98 -33.50
C THR A 597 -5.72 22.14 -34.75
N GLY A 598 -6.97 22.12 -35.22
CA GLY A 598 -7.40 21.44 -36.43
C GLY A 598 -7.93 20.03 -36.18
N ASP A 599 -8.64 19.49 -37.18
CA ASP A 599 -9.32 18.19 -37.10
C ASP A 599 -8.33 17.03 -36.92
N ALA A 600 -7.14 17.14 -37.53
CA ALA A 600 -6.02 16.22 -37.35
C ALA A 600 -5.08 16.62 -36.19
N GLY A 601 -5.49 17.56 -35.34
CA GLY A 601 -4.70 18.01 -34.21
C GLY A 601 -4.58 16.95 -33.10
N LEU A 602 -3.60 17.12 -32.23
CA LEU A 602 -3.27 16.20 -31.14
C LEU A 602 -3.77 16.76 -29.81
N SER A 603 -4.24 15.87 -28.93
CA SER A 603 -4.40 16.13 -27.50
C SER A 603 -3.69 15.01 -26.75
N ILE A 604 -2.62 15.33 -26.02
CA ILE A 604 -1.75 14.32 -25.38
C ILE A 604 -1.62 14.63 -23.89
N LEU A 605 -1.82 13.61 -23.06
CA LEU A 605 -1.52 13.68 -21.63
C LEU A 605 -0.03 13.45 -21.37
N TRP A 606 0.55 14.32 -20.57
CA TRP A 606 1.90 14.25 -20.03
C TRP A 606 1.82 14.30 -18.50
N THR A 607 2.50 13.39 -17.80
CA THR A 607 2.52 13.40 -16.32
C THR A 607 3.91 13.26 -15.73
N THR A 608 4.11 13.79 -14.54
CA THR A 608 5.31 13.56 -13.72
C THR A 608 4.90 13.50 -12.25
N ASP A 609 5.54 12.62 -11.49
CA ASP A 609 5.35 12.51 -10.05
C ASP A 609 6.41 13.28 -9.26
N ASP A 610 7.48 13.74 -9.92
CA ASP A 610 8.56 14.52 -9.31
C ASP A 610 8.22 16.01 -9.33
N PRO A 611 7.95 16.64 -8.17
CA PRO A 611 7.56 18.04 -8.08
C PRO A 611 8.62 19.02 -8.59
N SER A 612 9.89 18.59 -8.66
CA SER A 612 10.96 19.43 -9.21
C SER A 612 10.77 19.72 -10.71
N ASN A 613 10.03 18.85 -11.42
CA ASN A 613 9.73 19.02 -12.84
C ASN A 613 8.44 19.79 -13.10
N PHE A 614 7.63 20.12 -12.08
CA PHE A 614 6.35 20.80 -12.28
C PHE A 614 6.51 22.11 -13.05
N SER A 615 5.81 22.21 -14.18
CA SER A 615 6.01 23.27 -15.17
C SER A 615 4.71 23.66 -15.87
N ASP A 616 4.56 24.96 -16.14
CA ASP A 616 3.45 25.55 -16.91
C ASP A 616 3.88 25.95 -18.33
N THR A 617 5.13 25.67 -18.72
CA THR A 617 5.71 26.12 -19.99
C THR A 617 6.50 25.03 -20.74
N SER A 618 6.80 23.91 -20.10
CA SER A 618 7.55 22.80 -20.69
C SER A 618 7.00 21.42 -20.29
N TYR A 619 7.35 20.40 -21.06
CA TYR A 619 7.09 18.98 -20.75
C TYR A 619 8.37 18.24 -20.31
N THR A 620 9.45 18.97 -20.04
CA THR A 620 10.72 18.37 -19.61
C THR A 620 10.53 17.63 -18.29
N GLY A 621 10.96 16.37 -18.21
CA GLY A 621 10.76 15.52 -17.02
C GLY A 621 9.35 14.92 -16.89
N TYR A 622 8.46 15.14 -17.87
CA TYR A 622 7.17 14.48 -17.96
C TYR A 622 7.21 13.26 -18.89
N ASN A 623 6.50 12.21 -18.48
CA ASN A 623 6.25 11.03 -19.28
C ASN A 623 5.04 11.26 -20.19
N LYS A 624 5.21 11.01 -21.49
CA LYS A 624 4.11 10.98 -22.46
C LYS A 624 3.23 9.76 -22.18
N LYS A 625 1.96 9.98 -21.81
CA LYS A 625 1.02 8.88 -21.51
C LYS A 625 0.25 8.40 -22.73
N GLY A 626 -0.27 9.34 -23.53
CA GLY A 626 -0.99 8.98 -24.75
C GLY A 626 -1.97 10.04 -25.21
N ASN A 627 -2.66 9.73 -26.32
CA ASN A 627 -3.69 10.59 -26.87
C ASN A 627 -4.95 10.52 -26.02
N ILE A 628 -5.58 11.68 -25.79
CA ILE A 628 -6.85 11.79 -25.07
C ILE A 628 -7.97 12.21 -26.02
N CYS A 629 -9.21 12.10 -25.56
CA CYS A 629 -10.39 12.48 -26.34
C CYS A 629 -10.35 13.98 -26.69
N ARG A 630 -10.81 14.30 -27.90
CA ARG A 630 -10.87 15.66 -28.45
C ARG A 630 -12.29 16.23 -28.49
N THR A 631 -13.24 15.53 -27.86
CA THR A 631 -14.67 15.88 -27.84
C THR A 631 -15.19 15.84 -26.41
N ASN A 632 -16.08 16.79 -26.10
CA ASN A 632 -16.75 16.86 -24.81
C ASN A 632 -17.83 15.77 -24.70
N GLY A 633 -17.97 15.16 -23.53
CA GLY A 633 -19.02 14.17 -23.30
C GLY A 633 -18.80 13.35 -22.04
N TYR A 634 -19.79 12.53 -21.69
CA TYR A 634 -19.63 11.52 -20.64
C TYR A 634 -18.60 10.46 -21.07
N ALA A 635 -17.64 10.19 -20.19
CA ALA A 635 -16.54 9.30 -20.49
C ALA A 635 -17.00 7.85 -20.64
N LYS A 636 -16.53 7.20 -21.70
CA LYS A 636 -16.80 5.79 -22.00
C LYS A 636 -15.56 4.92 -21.84
N LYS A 637 -14.40 5.42 -22.30
CA LYS A 637 -13.10 4.78 -22.08
C LYS A 637 -12.11 5.81 -21.52
N MET A 638 -11.22 5.32 -20.66
CA MET A 638 -10.12 6.10 -20.09
C MET A 638 -8.79 5.63 -20.64
N LEU A 639 -7.76 6.47 -20.48
CA LEU A 639 -6.41 6.15 -20.93
C LEU A 639 -5.83 4.94 -20.18
N LEU A 640 -6.11 4.84 -18.87
CA LEU A 640 -5.66 3.79 -17.93
C LEU A 640 -4.13 3.59 -17.94
N GLY A 641 -3.57 3.02 -19.00
CA GLY A 641 -2.16 2.63 -19.06
C GLY A 641 -1.79 1.66 -17.93
N GLU A 642 -0.51 1.60 -17.61
CA GLU A 642 -0.02 0.82 -16.45
C GLU A 642 -0.23 1.56 -15.12
N ASP A 643 -0.52 2.86 -15.18
CA ASP A 643 -0.58 3.76 -14.02
C ASP A 643 -2.01 4.12 -13.58
N GLY A 644 -3.04 3.62 -14.26
CA GLY A 644 -4.44 3.88 -13.99
C GLY A 644 -4.91 5.32 -14.30
N ASP A 645 -4.41 5.96 -15.36
CA ASP A 645 -4.79 7.33 -15.73
C ASP A 645 -6.29 7.48 -16.03
N ILE A 646 -6.90 8.52 -15.45
CA ILE A 646 -8.36 8.77 -15.44
C ILE A 646 -8.79 9.89 -16.39
N VAL A 647 -8.10 10.03 -17.53
CA VAL A 647 -8.45 10.99 -18.57
C VAL A 647 -9.08 10.26 -19.76
N ALA A 648 -10.20 10.78 -20.26
CA ALA A 648 -11.00 10.10 -21.27
C ALA A 648 -10.26 9.96 -22.60
N THR A 649 -10.39 8.81 -23.24
CA THR A 649 -9.94 8.52 -24.62
C THR A 649 -11.12 8.38 -25.58
N GLU A 650 -12.30 8.05 -25.06
CA GLU A 650 -13.54 7.93 -25.83
C GLU A 650 -14.71 8.46 -24.98
N ILE A 651 -15.60 9.23 -25.60
CA ILE A 651 -16.89 9.65 -25.04
C ILE A 651 -18.02 8.77 -25.57
N GLY A 652 -19.17 8.81 -24.89
CA GLY A 652 -20.36 8.03 -25.27
C GLY A 652 -21.02 7.28 -24.12
N GLY A 653 -20.65 7.62 -22.88
CA GLY A 653 -21.39 7.18 -21.70
C GLY A 653 -22.56 8.11 -21.36
N SER A 654 -23.00 8.03 -20.11
CA SER A 654 -24.03 8.87 -19.52
C SER A 654 -23.70 9.10 -18.04
N SER A 655 -24.52 9.86 -17.33
CA SER A 655 -24.43 10.03 -15.87
C SER A 655 -24.65 8.74 -15.05
N SER A 656 -24.89 7.60 -15.69
CA SER A 656 -25.17 6.31 -15.02
C SER A 656 -24.60 5.11 -15.78
N THR A 657 -23.75 5.34 -16.78
CA THR A 657 -23.10 4.28 -17.56
C THR A 657 -21.62 4.53 -17.74
N TYR A 658 -20.85 3.45 -17.82
CA TYR A 658 -19.39 3.44 -17.92
C TYR A 658 -18.71 4.19 -16.76
N TRP A 659 -18.18 5.38 -17.00
CA TRP A 659 -17.44 6.15 -15.99
C TRP A 659 -18.29 7.21 -15.28
N CYS A 660 -19.53 7.42 -15.73
CA CYS A 660 -20.54 8.31 -15.13
C CYS A 660 -20.21 9.81 -15.09
N ASP A 661 -18.94 10.18 -15.21
CA ASP A 661 -18.48 11.55 -15.09
C ASP A 661 -18.20 12.17 -16.46
N TYR A 662 -18.26 13.51 -16.53
CA TYR A 662 -18.10 14.25 -17.77
C TYR A 662 -16.64 14.62 -18.03
N TYR A 663 -16.24 14.56 -19.30
CA TYR A 663 -14.96 15.01 -19.79
C TYR A 663 -15.13 16.27 -20.65
N TYR A 664 -14.40 17.32 -20.30
CA TYR A 664 -14.34 18.57 -21.04
C TYR A 664 -12.96 18.78 -21.63
N THR A 665 -12.90 19.30 -22.85
CA THR A 665 -11.67 19.60 -23.56
C THR A 665 -11.86 20.83 -24.44
N TYR A 666 -10.75 21.41 -24.86
CA TYR A 666 -10.72 22.54 -25.77
C TYR A 666 -9.59 22.33 -26.77
N THR A 667 -9.94 22.28 -28.05
CA THR A 667 -9.03 21.90 -29.14
C THR A 667 -8.73 23.05 -30.10
N SER A 668 -9.35 24.20 -29.87
CA SER A 668 -9.25 25.38 -30.76
C SER A 668 -8.09 26.32 -30.41
N ALA A 669 -7.17 25.93 -29.51
CA ALA A 669 -5.93 26.66 -29.26
C ALA A 669 -4.73 25.71 -29.21
N ASN A 670 -3.64 26.12 -29.88
CA ASN A 670 -2.38 25.39 -29.85
C ASN A 670 -1.57 25.83 -28.61
N ARG A 671 -1.77 25.14 -27.49
CA ARG A 671 -1.15 25.49 -26.20
C ARG A 671 -1.09 24.31 -25.23
N MET A 672 -0.32 24.50 -24.17
CA MET A 672 -0.43 23.66 -22.97
C MET A 672 -1.73 23.99 -22.22
N GLN A 673 -2.40 22.95 -21.75
CA GLN A 673 -3.60 23.02 -20.94
C GLN A 673 -3.42 22.23 -19.63
N VAL A 674 -4.15 22.64 -18.60
CA VAL A 674 -4.11 22.00 -17.28
C VAL A 674 -5.04 20.79 -17.22
N VAL A 675 -4.93 20.01 -16.15
CA VAL A 675 -5.95 19.05 -15.73
C VAL A 675 -6.62 19.59 -14.46
N LEU A 676 -7.93 19.82 -14.54
CA LEU A 676 -8.78 20.19 -13.42
C LEU A 676 -9.75 19.03 -13.15
N VAL A 677 -10.04 18.79 -11.88
CA VAL A 677 -10.77 17.60 -11.45
C VAL A 677 -11.94 17.92 -10.51
N GLY A 678 -12.95 17.05 -10.52
CA GLY A 678 -14.03 17.02 -9.53
C GLY A 678 -15.34 17.72 -9.93
N GLY A 679 -15.32 18.67 -10.86
CA GLY A 679 -16.47 19.52 -11.18
C GLY A 679 -16.78 20.57 -10.10
N TYR A 680 -17.78 21.41 -10.35
CA TYR A 680 -18.19 22.51 -9.46
C TYR A 680 -19.67 22.48 -9.07
N ALA A 681 -20.07 23.45 -8.24
CA ALA A 681 -21.40 23.51 -7.63
C ALA A 681 -22.61 23.55 -8.56
N GLY A 682 -22.45 23.80 -9.87
CA GLY A 682 -23.53 23.84 -10.85
C GLY A 682 -23.40 22.80 -11.96
N ASP A 683 -22.45 21.87 -11.87
CA ASP A 683 -22.25 20.83 -12.89
C ASP A 683 -23.32 19.72 -12.84
N GLY A 684 -24.03 19.58 -11.73
CA GLY A 684 -24.97 18.48 -11.50
C GLY A 684 -24.31 17.13 -11.77
N SER A 685 -24.98 16.32 -12.59
CA SER A 685 -24.53 14.96 -12.94
C SER A 685 -23.24 14.88 -13.74
N ARG A 686 -22.63 16.00 -14.13
CA ARG A 686 -21.36 16.02 -14.88
C ARG A 686 -20.13 15.96 -13.98
N ALA A 687 -20.29 16.26 -12.68
CA ALA A 687 -19.22 16.22 -11.69
C ALA A 687 -18.88 14.77 -11.29
N GLY A 688 -17.86 14.61 -10.43
CA GLY A 688 -17.46 13.30 -9.89
C GLY A 688 -15.94 13.16 -9.78
N LEU A 689 -15.47 12.08 -9.14
CA LEU A 689 -14.05 11.81 -8.94
C LEU A 689 -13.27 11.57 -10.25
N ALA A 690 -13.93 11.15 -11.32
CA ALA A 690 -13.35 11.04 -12.65
C ALA A 690 -13.82 12.16 -13.60
N GLY A 691 -14.52 13.18 -13.06
CA GLY A 691 -14.90 14.38 -13.79
C GLY A 691 -13.68 15.25 -14.05
N VAL A 692 -13.29 15.37 -15.33
CA VAL A 692 -12.04 16.03 -15.74
C VAL A 692 -12.33 17.11 -16.77
N THR A 693 -11.77 18.29 -16.57
CA THR A 693 -11.65 19.30 -17.64
C THR A 693 -10.19 19.56 -17.98
N THR A 694 -9.92 19.55 -19.28
CA THR A 694 -8.62 19.87 -19.86
C THR A 694 -8.69 21.10 -20.75
N ALA A 695 -9.64 22.02 -20.56
CA ALA A 695 -9.91 23.12 -21.49
C ALA A 695 -9.01 24.36 -21.30
N ASP A 696 -8.55 24.57 -20.06
CA ASP A 696 -7.99 25.85 -19.64
C ASP A 696 -6.46 25.88 -19.67
N ALA A 697 -5.91 27.07 -19.93
CA ALA A 697 -4.48 27.31 -19.82
C ALA A 697 -4.05 27.40 -18.33
N PRO A 698 -2.77 27.17 -18.01
CA PRO A 698 -2.27 27.32 -16.64
C PRO A 698 -2.47 28.72 -16.03
N SER A 699 -2.57 29.75 -16.88
CA SER A 699 -2.80 31.14 -16.50
C SER A 699 -4.26 31.49 -16.22
N ALA A 700 -5.21 30.56 -16.42
CA ALA A 700 -6.60 30.81 -16.07
C ALA A 700 -6.75 31.04 -14.54
N ALA A 701 -7.69 31.89 -14.16
CA ALA A 701 -8.02 32.15 -12.76
C ALA A 701 -9.51 32.48 -12.69
N TYR A 702 -10.33 31.51 -12.30
CA TYR A 702 -11.77 31.68 -12.14
C TYR A 702 -12.19 31.55 -10.68
N ARG A 703 -13.34 32.14 -10.34
CA ARG A 703 -13.91 32.16 -8.98
C ARG A 703 -14.33 30.79 -8.46
N TYR A 704 -14.40 29.80 -9.33
CA TYR A 704 -14.72 28.41 -9.03
C TYR A 704 -13.53 27.47 -9.26
N PHE A 705 -12.31 28.01 -9.45
CA PHE A 705 -11.07 27.24 -9.52
C PHE A 705 -10.31 27.38 -8.20
N GLY A 706 -10.24 26.28 -7.44
CA GLY A 706 -9.43 26.15 -6.23
C GLY A 706 -8.35 25.09 -6.37
N SER A 707 -7.82 24.63 -5.24
CA SER A 707 -6.93 23.46 -5.16
C SER A 707 -6.97 22.87 -3.75
N ARG A 708 -6.03 22.00 -3.44
CA ARG A 708 -5.76 21.40 -2.12
C ARG A 708 -4.28 21.54 -1.78
N LEU A 709 -3.94 21.31 -0.53
CA LEU A 709 -2.56 21.24 -0.07
C LEU A 709 -2.17 19.77 0.07
N CYS A 710 -0.96 19.41 -0.37
CA CYS A 710 -0.39 18.07 -0.25
C CYS A 710 0.98 18.13 0.42
N PHE A 711 1.34 17.06 1.11
CA PHE A 711 2.70 16.83 1.57
C PHE A 711 3.18 15.44 1.16
N PHE A 712 4.37 15.39 0.57
CA PHE A 712 5.03 14.20 0.04
C PHE A 712 6.39 14.03 0.75
N PRO A 713 6.46 13.18 1.79
CA PRO A 713 7.67 12.99 2.60
C PRO A 713 8.92 12.64 1.79
N GLU A 714 8.77 11.90 0.69
CA GLU A 714 9.86 11.47 -0.18
C GLU A 714 10.59 12.64 -0.87
N PHE A 715 9.93 13.78 -1.04
CA PHE A 715 10.50 15.00 -1.62
C PHE A 715 10.97 15.99 -0.56
N ARG A 716 10.97 15.60 0.71
CA ARG A 716 11.63 16.35 1.76
C ARG A 716 13.13 16.11 1.65
N LYS A 717 13.89 17.16 1.34
CA LYS A 717 15.36 17.11 1.51
C LYS A 717 15.65 17.07 3.00
N THR A 718 15.99 15.90 3.55
CA THR A 718 16.65 15.83 4.85
C THR A 718 18.07 16.35 4.66
N SER A 719 18.40 17.49 5.25
CA SER A 719 19.81 17.82 5.48
C SER A 719 20.39 16.67 6.30
N ALA A 720 21.35 15.94 5.70
CA ALA A 720 22.14 14.94 6.42
C ALA A 720 23.06 15.61 7.43
#